data_AF-U7V0K9-F1
#
_entry.id   AF-U7V0K9-F1
#
_cell.length_a   1.000
_cell.length_b   1.000
_cell.length_c   1.000
_cell.angle_alpha   90.00
_cell.angle_beta   90.00
_cell.angle_gamma   90.00
#
_symmetry.space_group_name_H-M   'P 1'
#
loop_
_entity.id
_entity.type
_entity.pdbx_description
1 polymer ?
#
loop_
_entity_poly.entity_id
_entity_poly.type
_entity_poly.pdbx_seq_one_letter_code
_entity_poly.pdbx_strand_id
1 'polypeptide(L)'
;MNYRVLNKNQKDRMNAISNPAYVMEWENPEFMDYLMGELPKIRRYQIDKEAEHEISSLEKVLATYDAFFSEKSAFIEEIAKKISDVRNLKGSWHGLSLYEIETYMSLHSFCLISGEGGIGKSYFIKCFEEQLEQNNIEHLCIYGKFEKNTNNINVEEIIKASDEGFVFVFDAINEISEEGQNNLIDILTELKKYPRIRIIISYRTNSMDNVILKKYQEISEYEYKFPGVSFESALSEILRLSVSDVYMYEDILYSNNALLLSMLCDVLSSQKLVAKTENGIASITFILEQYIKKTIGKVFKDSLTCQGIDVWKDTKRVAQWMYRNAKKRIDETSLLSVIKTGENFLSSMIQMGFMDAYESDDEKYYHFIIDSLTDFLIARSLFEDISGKNYEEQISIIKSKVGSLYNLEEAFIIAIFDNISPDYKKIKDLIKDTELIEHLDFNTLVKVHFKRDDIKVFQEMFKPIDHSDLLQSMGGYTDKPFNCSNYLFDYYCESRERLCELSNILSGYHFQNGIKNRLKNVLYFTTLNDRTDKREDEAFYFSLLCCAAPNKDVRCLAMKLLYEVVSKNECYVDRVILEYNRIFDFYIQEAVIYVLSQMRKDNSKIIDFYKKIIAEQDNLNAKSLRRISAYFGKPYSYINWNRKNLFKYNEDAVVSDYLSDILFYVDIMNKDFLPFRYWGKDHINMYTKFLANDKNEISSINNYLYNKYSCVCGGKCSGWLAFENRIMPEIESIAEIKTLDMNSFMESFEKVFRYVFEYYNISADRKSMNIREGDFHHSVYMKGVDIATGLYYGSLMCNYYTNQFATYNNIQNSIGYEVYDPLEYGEDVIITAPIPTYQDFIERLGDYAINSLEMPVQRDVCWVGNVELTRRNVLHLLETVELKHQKWVMLAGRVSLHEEDKYETRWKDTYDLWCCSSENETIYDDGNARYLTIELEEYIGNLNSYPDNESKPWLCKNVKNINNQSEVFEETSLVLPPSNIIRFFNLKLNFSDLSWETQDKEKVIICNNNKNSYYRDPIGGTVFIRKDYFDKFLEGNTVKYFAFTERFIPDTGYADETSLHFEIVNGKIEKEIKNNGVYSRRNNGDNPLCSACPHTNIADEAVDNSSISNIEWLENLLKDY
;
A
#
# COMPACT_ATOMS: atom_id res chain seq x y z
N MET A 1 39.11 29.18 2.97
CA MET A 1 38.15 29.76 2.00
C MET A 1 36.82 29.80 2.70
N ASN A 2 36.05 30.89 2.61
CA ASN A 2 34.80 31.03 3.37
C ASN A 2 33.78 29.95 2.95
N TYR A 3 33.20 29.19 3.90
CA TYR A 3 32.30 28.06 3.59
C TYR A 3 31.08 28.48 2.75
N ARG A 4 30.55 29.71 2.94
CA ARG A 4 29.44 30.24 2.13
C ARG A 4 29.83 30.44 0.66
N VAL A 5 31.08 30.80 0.40
CA VAL A 5 31.61 30.91 -0.97
C VAL A 5 31.77 29.53 -1.58
N LEU A 6 32.23 28.55 -0.79
CA LEU A 6 32.34 27.17 -1.23
C LEU A 6 30.95 26.59 -1.58
N ASN A 7 29.95 26.75 -0.70
CA ASN A 7 28.56 26.34 -0.99
C ASN A 7 28.04 26.94 -2.29
N LYS A 8 28.17 28.26 -2.44
CA LYS A 8 27.68 28.93 -3.66
C LYS A 8 28.30 28.31 -4.92
N ASN A 9 29.61 28.07 -4.91
CA ASN A 9 30.30 27.45 -6.03
C ASN A 9 29.82 26.01 -6.28
N GLN A 10 29.62 25.23 -5.22
CA GLN A 10 29.10 23.85 -5.30
C GLN A 10 27.68 23.83 -5.90
N LYS A 11 26.80 24.67 -5.38
CA LYS A 11 25.41 24.82 -5.83
C LYS A 11 25.30 25.27 -7.28
N ASP A 12 26.06 26.28 -7.68
CA ASP A 12 26.06 26.78 -9.07
C ASP A 12 26.47 25.67 -10.05
N ARG A 13 27.46 24.84 -9.67
CA ARG A 13 27.86 23.66 -10.46
C ARG A 13 26.77 22.59 -10.49
N MET A 14 26.09 22.34 -9.36
CA MET A 14 25.01 21.35 -9.29
C MET A 14 23.79 21.78 -10.11
N ASN A 15 23.42 23.06 -10.07
CA ASN A 15 22.31 23.62 -10.83
C ASN A 15 22.53 23.55 -12.34
N ALA A 16 23.77 23.68 -12.81
CA ALA A 16 24.10 23.55 -14.24
C ALA A 16 23.80 22.16 -14.82
N ILE A 17 23.74 21.13 -13.98
CA ILE A 17 23.49 19.74 -14.40
C ILE A 17 22.15 19.17 -13.92
N SER A 18 21.35 19.97 -13.21
CA SER A 18 20.11 19.55 -12.56
C SER A 18 18.89 20.14 -13.29
N ASN A 19 18.52 19.54 -14.43
CA ASN A 19 17.26 19.87 -15.09
C ASN A 19 16.58 18.59 -15.59
N PRO A 20 15.67 17.98 -14.80
CA PRO A 20 15.06 16.72 -15.18
C PRO A 20 14.02 16.93 -16.28
N ALA A 21 14.03 16.06 -17.29
CA ALA A 21 13.04 16.07 -18.37
C ALA A 21 11.67 15.53 -17.92
N TYR A 22 11.65 14.76 -16.83
CA TYR A 22 10.47 14.14 -16.21
C TYR A 22 10.47 14.48 -14.72
N VAL A 23 9.31 14.81 -14.16
CA VAL A 23 9.16 15.09 -12.73
C VAL A 23 8.53 13.87 -12.09
N MET A 24 9.24 13.25 -11.15
CA MET A 24 8.78 12.08 -10.40
C MET A 24 8.88 12.37 -8.90
N GLU A 25 7.91 11.90 -8.13
CA GLU A 25 7.88 12.05 -6.67
C GLU A 25 8.79 11.02 -5.99
N TRP A 26 9.27 11.32 -4.78
CA TRP A 26 10.05 10.37 -3.97
C TRP A 26 9.14 9.33 -3.31
N GLU A 27 9.61 8.10 -3.15
CA GLU A 27 8.84 7.02 -2.49
C GLU A 27 8.49 7.38 -1.02
N ASN A 28 9.38 8.11 -0.33
CA ASN A 28 9.15 8.59 1.03
C ASN A 28 9.35 10.11 1.09
N PRO A 29 8.30 10.92 0.84
CA PRO A 29 8.41 12.37 0.86
C PRO A 29 8.66 12.93 2.28
N GLU A 30 8.12 12.29 3.33
CA GLU A 30 8.28 12.72 4.73
C GLU A 30 9.74 12.64 5.22
N PHE A 31 10.59 11.85 4.56
CA PHE A 31 12.01 11.77 4.91
C PHE A 31 12.71 13.12 4.85
N MET A 32 12.27 14.04 3.98
CA MET A 32 12.81 15.39 3.94
C MET A 32 12.55 16.14 5.26
N ASP A 33 11.33 16.06 5.79
CA ASP A 33 10.93 16.74 7.03
C ASP A 33 11.73 16.21 8.23
N TYR A 34 11.89 14.88 8.31
CA TYR A 34 12.75 14.27 9.33
C TYR A 34 14.22 14.68 9.17
N LEU A 35 14.74 14.74 7.94
CA LEU A 35 16.11 15.22 7.72
C LEU A 35 16.28 16.70 8.05
N MET A 36 15.22 17.52 7.99
CA MET A 36 15.24 18.90 8.44
C MET A 36 15.25 19.04 9.96
N GLY A 37 14.87 18.00 10.71
CA GLY A 37 14.91 17.96 12.17
C GLY A 37 13.55 17.75 12.84
N GLU A 38 12.51 17.44 12.06
CA GLU A 38 11.20 17.11 12.61
C GLU A 38 11.18 15.72 13.28
N LEU A 39 10.26 15.54 14.22
CA LEU A 39 10.01 14.25 14.88
C LEU A 39 8.65 13.69 14.42
N PRO A 40 8.46 12.36 14.48
CA PRO A 40 7.19 11.73 14.16
C PRO A 40 6.06 12.28 15.03
N LYS A 41 4.91 12.51 14.38
CA LYS A 41 3.71 13.01 15.05
C LYS A 41 3.05 11.90 15.87
N ILE A 42 2.39 12.28 16.95
CA ILE A 42 1.62 11.33 17.75
C ILE A 42 0.42 10.82 16.94
N ARG A 43 0.29 9.51 16.85
CA ARG A 43 -0.89 8.84 16.29
C ARG A 43 -1.98 8.88 17.35
N ARG A 44 -3.02 9.68 17.12
CA ARG A 44 -4.19 9.75 18.00
C ARG A 44 -5.25 8.76 17.55
N TYR A 45 -5.82 8.03 18.50
CA TYR A 45 -6.93 7.11 18.28
C TYR A 45 -8.19 7.65 18.96
N GLN A 46 -9.38 7.38 18.40
CA GLN A 46 -10.66 7.82 18.99
C GLN A 46 -10.86 7.35 20.44
N ILE A 47 -10.22 6.24 20.81
CA ILE A 47 -10.21 5.64 22.15
C ILE A 47 -9.26 6.33 23.14
N ASP A 48 -8.52 7.37 22.74
CA ASP A 48 -7.52 8.03 23.59
C ASP A 48 -8.07 9.15 24.49
N LYS A 49 -9.38 9.41 24.45
CA LYS A 49 -10.03 10.49 25.21
C LYS A 49 -9.69 10.52 26.71
N GLU A 50 -9.49 9.36 27.33
CA GLU A 50 -9.15 9.24 28.76
C GLU A 50 -7.73 9.72 29.09
N ALA A 51 -6.82 9.69 28.12
CA ALA A 51 -5.43 10.12 28.25
C ALA A 51 -5.13 11.42 27.48
N GLU A 52 -6.15 12.10 26.94
CA GLU A 52 -6.03 13.27 26.06
C GLU A 52 -5.15 14.38 26.65
N HIS A 53 -5.27 14.62 27.95
CA HIS A 53 -4.45 15.62 28.66
C HIS A 53 -2.96 15.25 28.67
N GLU A 54 -2.63 13.98 28.97
CA GLU A 54 -1.25 13.51 28.99
C GLU A 54 -0.67 13.39 27.58
N ILE A 55 -1.49 13.02 26.59
CA ILE A 55 -1.11 13.03 25.18
C ILE A 55 -0.80 14.47 24.73
N SER A 56 -1.67 15.42 25.03
CA SER A 56 -1.43 16.84 24.75
C SER A 56 -0.19 17.38 25.49
N SER A 57 0.08 16.88 26.70
CA SER A 57 1.31 17.19 27.44
C SER A 57 2.54 16.66 26.72
N LEU A 58 2.49 15.41 26.27
CA LEU A 58 3.55 14.76 25.49
C LEU A 58 3.81 15.48 24.17
N GLU A 59 2.78 15.89 23.43
CA GLU A 59 2.95 16.65 22.19
C GLU A 59 3.55 18.04 22.43
N LYS A 60 3.24 18.69 23.55
CA LYS A 60 3.89 19.95 23.94
C LYS A 60 5.38 19.74 24.18
N VAL A 61 5.77 18.65 24.84
CA VAL A 61 7.18 18.29 25.02
C VAL A 61 7.82 17.98 23.66
N LEU A 62 7.17 17.21 22.78
CA LEU A 62 7.70 16.96 21.43
C LEU A 62 7.94 18.25 20.65
N ALA A 63 7.04 19.23 20.78
CA ALA A 63 7.16 20.52 20.11
C ALA A 63 8.29 21.41 20.66
N THR A 64 8.90 21.09 21.81
CA THR A 64 10.10 21.79 22.31
C THR A 64 11.40 21.24 21.76
N TYR A 65 11.34 20.09 21.05
CA TYR A 65 12.52 19.52 20.42
C TYR A 65 13.10 20.46 19.37
N ASP A 66 14.41 20.63 19.44
CA ASP A 66 15.22 21.31 18.46
C ASP A 66 16.43 20.42 18.14
N ALA A 67 16.62 20.11 16.86
CA ALA A 67 17.65 19.20 16.40
C ALA A 67 19.09 19.66 16.72
N PHE A 68 19.30 20.95 16.99
CA PHE A 68 20.60 21.53 17.32
C PHE A 68 20.76 21.82 18.82
N PHE A 69 19.70 22.32 19.47
CA PHE A 69 19.80 22.87 20.83
C PHE A 69 19.32 21.95 21.94
N SER A 70 18.51 20.94 21.63
CA SER A 70 18.00 20.02 22.66
C SER A 70 19.09 19.10 23.21
N GLU A 71 19.14 18.96 24.54
CA GLU A 71 19.95 17.91 25.17
C GLU A 71 19.26 16.56 24.99
N LYS A 72 19.76 15.77 24.03
CA LYS A 72 19.11 14.53 23.56
C LYS A 72 18.76 13.55 24.67
N SER A 73 19.68 13.28 25.60
CA SER A 73 19.46 12.33 26.70
C SER A 73 18.36 12.79 27.65
N ALA A 74 18.39 14.05 28.08
CA ALA A 74 17.38 14.62 28.96
C ALA A 74 15.99 14.66 28.29
N PHE A 75 15.96 15.01 27.00
CA PHE A 75 14.73 15.01 26.21
C PHE A 75 14.11 13.61 26.10
N ILE A 76 14.92 12.58 25.80
CA ILE A 76 14.47 11.18 25.75
C ILE A 76 13.94 10.72 27.11
N GLU A 77 14.60 11.05 28.22
CA GLU A 77 14.11 10.73 29.57
C GLU A 77 12.76 11.39 29.87
N GLU A 78 12.58 12.65 29.48
CA GLU A 78 11.31 13.37 29.65
C GLU A 78 10.19 12.76 28.79
N ILE A 79 10.46 12.45 27.52
CA ILE A 79 9.51 11.78 26.63
C ILE A 79 9.17 10.38 27.15
N ALA A 80 10.16 9.58 27.59
CA ALA A 80 9.94 8.26 28.14
C ALA A 80 9.04 8.30 29.37
N LYS A 81 9.24 9.29 30.25
CA LYS A 81 8.36 9.54 31.40
C LYS A 81 6.95 9.89 30.95
N LYS A 82 6.78 10.80 29.99
CA LYS A 82 5.46 11.18 29.48
C LYS A 82 4.72 10.04 28.78
N ILE A 83 5.43 9.22 28.00
CA ILE A 83 4.89 7.99 27.42
C ILE A 83 4.46 7.02 28.53
N SER A 84 5.25 6.91 29.61
CA SER A 84 4.87 6.10 30.77
C SER A 84 3.64 6.63 31.49
N ASP A 85 3.49 7.95 31.64
CA ASP A 85 2.32 8.58 32.25
C ASP A 85 1.05 8.26 31.44
N VAL A 86 1.13 8.39 30.10
CA VAL A 86 0.06 7.98 29.19
C VAL A 86 -0.24 6.49 29.31
N ARG A 87 0.78 5.63 29.35
CA ARG A 87 0.62 4.17 29.50
C ARG A 87 0.10 3.75 30.87
N ASN A 88 0.37 4.51 31.92
CA ASN A 88 -0.17 4.25 33.26
C ASN A 88 -1.69 4.50 33.31
N LEU A 89 -2.17 5.50 32.57
CA LEU A 89 -3.60 5.72 32.37
C LEU A 89 -4.19 4.71 31.39
N LYS A 90 -3.45 4.39 30.32
CA LYS A 90 -3.88 3.52 29.24
C LYS A 90 -2.78 2.56 28.83
N GLY A 91 -2.77 1.38 29.46
CA GLY A 91 -1.72 0.36 29.27
C GLY A 91 -1.58 -0.17 27.83
N SER A 92 -2.58 0.05 26.97
CA SER A 92 -2.58 -0.32 25.55
C SER A 92 -2.31 0.86 24.61
N TRP A 93 -1.71 1.95 25.09
CA TRP A 93 -1.39 3.10 24.24
C TRP A 93 -0.09 2.90 23.46
N HIS A 94 -0.20 2.98 22.13
CA HIS A 94 0.89 2.81 21.17
C HIS A 94 0.95 3.97 20.16
N GLY A 95 0.49 5.17 20.55
CA GLY A 95 0.44 6.34 19.67
C GLY A 95 1.81 6.90 19.27
N LEU A 96 2.85 6.61 20.05
CA LEU A 96 4.23 6.99 19.74
C LEU A 96 5.22 5.98 20.35
N SER A 97 6.26 5.63 19.59
CA SER A 97 7.32 4.75 20.04
C SER A 97 8.56 5.54 20.46
N LEU A 98 9.07 5.28 21.67
CA LEU A 98 10.32 5.88 22.13
C LEU A 98 11.50 5.49 21.22
N TYR A 99 11.52 4.24 20.76
CA TYR A 99 12.54 3.74 19.83
C TYR A 99 12.54 4.51 18.50
N GLU A 100 11.36 4.90 18.03
CA GLU A 100 11.21 5.67 16.80
C GLU A 100 11.79 7.08 16.99
N ILE A 101 11.49 7.75 18.11
CA ILE A 101 12.08 9.05 18.48
C ILE A 101 13.61 8.96 18.58
N GLU A 102 14.14 7.94 19.28
CA GLU A 102 15.58 7.69 19.39
C GLU A 102 16.25 7.51 18.02
N THR A 103 15.56 6.81 17.11
CA THR A 103 16.02 6.57 15.74
C THR A 103 16.16 7.88 14.97
N TYR A 104 15.12 8.74 14.99
CA TYR A 104 15.17 10.05 14.32
C TYR A 104 16.17 11.01 14.97
N MET A 105 16.30 10.99 16.31
CA MET A 105 17.33 11.78 16.99
C MET A 105 18.75 11.35 16.63
N SER A 106 18.98 10.06 16.39
CA SER A 106 20.24 9.51 15.87
C SER A 106 20.49 9.97 14.43
N LEU A 107 19.45 9.95 13.58
CA LEU A 107 19.47 10.51 12.23
C LEU A 107 19.87 12.00 12.26
N HIS A 108 19.34 12.78 13.19
CA HIS A 108 19.66 14.20 13.29
C HIS A 108 21.12 14.46 13.69
N SER A 109 21.81 13.53 14.37
CA SER A 109 23.25 13.65 14.68
C SER A 109 24.10 13.40 13.44
N PHE A 110 24.05 12.17 12.93
CA PHE A 110 24.89 11.69 11.85
C PHE A 110 24.14 10.62 11.05
N CYS A 111 23.64 11.02 9.89
CA CYS A 111 22.98 10.15 8.93
C CYS A 111 23.91 9.78 7.76
N LEU A 112 24.00 8.49 7.47
CA LEU A 112 24.59 7.92 6.27
C LEU A 112 23.46 7.54 5.30
N ILE A 113 23.45 8.09 4.09
CA ILE A 113 22.45 7.81 3.06
C ILE A 113 23.08 6.89 1.99
N SER A 114 22.63 5.64 1.96
CA SER A 114 23.08 4.63 1.00
C SER A 114 22.07 4.45 -0.13
N GLY A 115 22.51 3.93 -1.28
CA GLY A 115 21.61 3.59 -2.39
C GLY A 115 22.36 3.39 -3.71
N GLU A 116 21.70 2.82 -4.70
CA GLU A 116 22.31 2.55 -6.01
C GLU A 116 22.73 3.83 -6.76
N GLY A 117 23.61 3.68 -7.75
CA GLY A 117 23.98 4.77 -8.66
C GLY A 117 22.77 5.24 -9.48
N GLY A 118 22.55 6.55 -9.58
CA GLY A 118 21.44 7.12 -10.36
C GLY A 118 20.07 7.14 -9.65
N ILE A 119 19.96 6.58 -8.45
CA ILE A 119 18.68 6.46 -7.71
C ILE A 119 18.05 7.80 -7.28
N GLY A 120 18.79 8.92 -7.36
CA GLY A 120 18.28 10.27 -7.08
C GLY A 120 18.85 10.97 -5.85
N LYS A 121 19.79 10.34 -5.11
CA LYS A 121 20.39 10.90 -3.87
C LYS A 121 20.91 12.34 -4.03
N SER A 122 21.75 12.61 -5.03
CA SER A 122 22.34 13.95 -5.22
C SER A 122 21.28 15.02 -5.51
N TYR A 123 20.22 14.68 -6.23
CA TYR A 123 19.10 15.60 -6.46
C TYR A 123 18.29 15.84 -5.19
N PHE A 124 18.09 14.80 -4.38
CA PHE A 124 17.48 14.95 -3.05
C PHE A 124 18.32 15.84 -2.13
N ILE A 125 19.64 15.63 -2.06
CA ILE A 125 20.57 16.49 -1.30
C ILE A 125 20.54 17.94 -1.79
N LYS A 126 20.45 18.15 -3.09
CA LYS A 126 20.27 19.49 -3.66
C LYS A 126 18.98 20.16 -3.17
N CYS A 127 17.85 19.43 -3.19
CA CYS A 127 16.57 19.95 -2.69
C CYS A 127 16.63 20.23 -1.18
N PHE A 128 17.34 19.39 -0.43
CA PHE A 128 17.59 19.59 1.00
C PHE A 128 18.44 20.84 1.27
N GLU A 129 19.52 21.06 0.50
CA GLU A 129 20.32 22.30 0.57
C GLU A 129 19.46 23.55 0.31
N GLU A 130 18.56 23.49 -0.69
CA GLU A 130 17.62 24.58 -0.98
C GLU A 130 16.65 24.85 0.19
N GLN A 131 16.19 23.82 0.91
CA GLN A 131 15.36 23.98 2.11
C GLN A 131 16.14 24.55 3.30
N LEU A 132 17.39 24.13 3.50
CA LEU A 132 18.27 24.69 4.54
C LEU A 132 18.46 26.21 4.32
N GLU A 133 18.68 26.64 3.08
CA GLU A 133 18.76 28.07 2.74
C GLU A 133 17.45 28.82 3.00
N GLN A 134 16.31 28.25 2.58
CA GLN A 134 14.99 28.87 2.79
C GLN A 134 14.70 29.08 4.28
N ASN A 135 15.15 28.14 5.12
CA ASN A 135 15.01 28.21 6.58
C ASN A 135 16.16 28.95 7.29
N ASN A 136 17.09 29.55 6.54
CA ASN A 136 18.26 30.28 7.05
C ASN A 136 19.14 29.45 8.01
N ILE A 137 19.28 28.14 7.76
CA ILE A 137 20.15 27.26 8.54
C ILE A 137 21.57 27.31 7.96
N GLU A 138 22.57 27.55 8.82
CA GLU A 138 23.97 27.54 8.40
C GLU A 138 24.41 26.12 8.02
N HIS A 139 25.06 25.99 6.86
CA HIS A 139 25.44 24.68 6.34
C HIS A 139 26.66 24.76 5.43
N LEU A 140 27.29 23.60 5.20
CA LEU A 140 28.27 23.38 4.14
C LEU A 140 27.90 22.13 3.36
N CYS A 141 27.58 22.28 2.08
CA CYS A 141 27.26 21.18 1.17
C CYS A 141 28.39 20.99 0.16
N ILE A 142 28.96 19.78 0.14
CA ILE A 142 30.04 19.40 -0.78
C ILE A 142 29.58 18.22 -1.62
N TYR A 143 29.73 18.34 -2.93
CA TYR A 143 29.47 17.24 -3.86
C TYR A 143 30.79 16.59 -4.27
N GLY A 144 31.01 15.32 -3.91
CA GLY A 144 32.20 14.54 -4.28
C GLY A 144 32.41 14.39 -5.79
N LYS A 145 31.34 14.62 -6.56
CA LYS A 145 31.42 14.78 -8.03
C LYS A 145 32.37 15.91 -8.44
N PHE A 146 32.38 17.00 -7.68
CA PHE A 146 33.06 18.25 -7.99
C PHE A 146 34.35 18.46 -7.18
N GLU A 147 34.40 17.96 -5.95
CA GLU A 147 35.56 18.02 -5.06
C GLU A 147 36.19 16.64 -4.91
N LYS A 148 37.48 16.52 -5.26
CA LYS A 148 38.20 15.23 -5.25
C LYS A 148 39.08 15.02 -4.01
N ASN A 149 39.22 16.05 -3.17
CA ASN A 149 39.95 16.00 -1.90
C ASN A 149 39.24 16.88 -0.86
N THR A 150 39.74 16.85 0.39
CA THR A 150 39.13 17.56 1.53
C THR A 150 39.86 18.86 1.91
N ASN A 151 40.84 19.31 1.11
CA ASN A 151 41.71 20.46 1.47
C ASN A 151 40.95 21.78 1.57
N ASN A 152 39.81 21.90 0.89
CA ASN A 152 38.98 23.10 0.88
C ASN A 152 38.08 23.21 2.13
N ILE A 153 38.04 22.17 2.98
CA ILE A 153 37.21 22.11 4.18
C ILE A 153 37.95 22.74 5.36
N ASN A 154 37.42 23.84 5.89
CA ASN A 154 37.98 24.52 7.05
C ASN A 154 37.22 24.15 8.33
N VAL A 155 37.74 23.15 9.07
CA VAL A 155 37.10 22.62 10.28
C VAL A 155 36.90 23.68 11.37
N GLU A 156 37.89 24.55 11.59
CA GLU A 156 37.79 25.62 12.61
C GLU A 156 36.68 26.63 12.29
N GLU A 157 36.43 26.88 11.01
CA GLU A 157 35.39 27.80 10.56
C GLU A 157 34.00 27.21 10.75
N ILE A 158 33.84 25.93 10.44
CA ILE A 158 32.59 25.18 10.68
C ILE A 158 32.28 25.15 12.18
N ILE A 159 33.27 24.84 13.03
CA ILE A 159 33.10 24.82 14.49
C ILE A 159 32.65 26.19 14.99
N LYS A 160 33.25 27.29 14.52
CA LYS A 160 32.85 28.66 14.89
C LYS A 160 31.43 29.01 14.42
N ALA A 161 31.03 28.54 13.25
CA ALA A 161 29.67 28.77 12.74
C ALA A 161 28.61 27.92 13.45
N SER A 162 29.00 26.83 14.12
CA SER A 162 28.07 25.91 14.78
C SER A 162 27.39 26.42 16.05
N ASP A 163 27.75 27.61 16.54
CA ASP A 163 27.13 28.19 17.73
C ASP A 163 25.61 28.39 17.56
N GLU A 164 25.14 28.69 16.35
CA GLU A 164 23.71 28.83 16.01
C GLU A 164 23.10 27.57 15.37
N GLY A 165 23.84 26.45 15.35
CA GLY A 165 23.46 25.21 14.66
C GLY A 165 24.05 25.15 13.25
N PHE A 166 24.61 24.00 12.87
CA PHE A 166 25.27 23.84 11.57
C PHE A 166 25.01 22.47 10.96
N VAL A 167 24.78 22.42 9.65
CA VAL A 167 24.64 21.16 8.90
C VAL A 167 25.82 20.97 7.95
N PHE A 168 26.59 19.90 8.16
CA PHE A 168 27.65 19.47 7.26
C PHE A 168 27.15 18.35 6.35
N VAL A 169 27.19 18.57 5.04
CA VAL A 169 26.72 17.63 4.03
C VAL A 169 27.86 17.27 3.08
N PHE A 170 28.08 15.97 2.87
CA PHE A 170 28.97 15.46 1.83
C PHE A 170 28.25 14.43 0.97
N ASP A 171 27.94 14.80 -0.27
CA ASP A 171 27.29 13.92 -1.25
C ASP A 171 28.33 13.08 -2.01
N ALA A 172 28.03 11.81 -2.22
CA ALA A 172 28.79 10.87 -3.04
C ALA A 172 30.27 10.71 -2.63
N ILE A 173 30.53 10.31 -1.38
CA ILE A 173 31.90 10.06 -0.88
C ILE A 173 32.67 9.01 -1.69
N ASN A 174 31.97 8.09 -2.35
CA ASN A 174 32.58 7.10 -3.22
C ASN A 174 33.23 7.71 -4.49
N GLU A 175 33.02 8.99 -4.78
CA GLU A 175 33.58 9.67 -5.96
C GLU A 175 34.89 10.43 -5.68
N ILE A 176 35.39 10.41 -4.44
CA ILE A 176 36.68 11.01 -4.05
C ILE A 176 37.77 9.93 -3.90
N SER A 177 39.04 10.35 -3.86
CA SER A 177 40.18 9.41 -3.73
C SER A 177 40.14 8.64 -2.39
N GLU A 178 40.76 7.46 -2.34
CA GLU A 178 40.87 6.68 -1.10
C GLU A 178 41.54 7.46 0.04
N GLU A 179 42.56 8.26 -0.29
CA GLU A 179 43.19 9.20 0.66
C GLU A 179 42.18 10.26 1.14
N GLY A 180 41.41 10.84 0.21
CA GLY A 180 40.34 11.78 0.54
C GLY A 180 39.25 11.15 1.44
N GLN A 181 38.89 9.89 1.21
CA GLN A 181 37.94 9.15 2.02
C GLN A 181 38.47 8.93 3.45
N ASN A 182 39.76 8.61 3.61
CA ASN A 182 40.36 8.48 4.94
C ASN A 182 40.48 9.84 5.64
N ASN A 183 40.92 10.89 4.93
CA ASN A 183 41.03 12.24 5.50
C ASN A 183 39.65 12.79 5.92
N LEU A 184 38.59 12.46 5.18
CA LEU A 184 37.23 12.85 5.55
C LEU A 184 36.79 12.18 6.86
N ILE A 185 37.14 10.92 7.12
CA ILE A 185 36.85 10.25 8.40
C ILE A 185 37.44 11.04 9.58
N ASP A 186 38.67 11.55 9.45
CA ASP A 186 39.31 12.35 10.49
C ASP A 186 38.57 13.67 10.74
N ILE A 187 38.14 14.34 9.67
CA ILE A 187 37.30 15.56 9.75
C ILE A 187 35.98 15.27 10.45
N LEU A 188 35.27 14.20 10.03
CA LEU A 188 33.98 13.82 10.60
C LEU A 188 34.09 13.44 12.08
N THR A 189 35.18 12.76 12.46
CA THR A 189 35.48 12.42 13.85
C THR A 189 35.69 13.66 14.72
N GLU A 190 36.28 14.72 14.16
CA GLU A 190 36.42 15.99 14.87
C GLU A 190 35.09 16.74 14.98
N LEU A 191 34.35 16.87 13.87
CA LEU A 191 33.05 17.56 13.85
C LEU A 191 32.03 16.90 14.78
N LYS A 192 32.02 15.57 14.88
CA LYS A 192 31.12 14.80 15.75
C LYS A 192 31.25 15.15 17.24
N LYS A 193 32.38 15.72 17.68
CA LYS A 193 32.56 16.18 19.07
C LYS A 193 31.67 17.36 19.44
N TYR A 194 31.09 18.05 18.45
CA TYR A 194 30.27 19.23 18.64
C TYR A 194 28.79 18.89 18.41
N PRO A 195 27.95 18.90 19.46
CA PRO A 195 26.57 18.39 19.38
C PRO A 195 25.63 19.24 18.52
N ARG A 196 26.00 20.50 18.22
CA ARG A 196 25.25 21.41 17.34
C ARG A 196 25.59 21.23 15.86
N ILE A 197 26.50 20.31 15.52
CA ILE A 197 26.84 19.98 14.15
C ILE A 197 26.12 18.71 13.77
N ARG A 198 25.28 18.80 12.74
CA ARG A 198 24.59 17.66 12.14
C ARG A 198 25.35 17.23 10.90
N ILE A 199 25.52 15.93 10.71
CA ILE A 199 26.35 15.36 9.64
C ILE A 199 25.48 14.50 8.72
N ILE A 200 25.54 14.77 7.42
CA ILE A 200 24.81 13.99 6.40
C ILE A 200 25.79 13.59 5.32
N ILE A 201 25.93 12.28 5.10
CA ILE A 201 26.88 11.73 4.14
C ILE A 201 26.15 10.80 3.19
N SER A 202 26.37 10.93 1.88
CA SER A 202 25.76 10.03 0.89
C SER A 202 26.82 9.18 0.17
N TYR A 203 26.48 7.93 -0.17
CA TYR A 203 27.36 7.05 -0.95
C TYR A 203 26.58 6.03 -1.81
N ARG A 204 27.27 5.48 -2.82
CA ARG A 204 26.77 4.40 -3.67
C ARG A 204 27.03 3.03 -3.03
N THR A 205 26.00 2.17 -3.02
CA THR A 205 26.15 0.77 -2.57
C THR A 205 27.19 0.03 -3.44
N ASN A 206 27.96 -0.88 -2.84
CA ASN A 206 29.00 -1.69 -3.51
C ASN A 206 30.09 -0.90 -4.26
N SER A 207 30.26 0.39 -3.96
CA SER A 207 31.19 1.28 -4.68
C SER A 207 32.38 1.74 -3.83
N MET A 208 32.52 1.24 -2.61
CA MET A 208 33.62 1.55 -1.69
C MET A 208 34.24 0.27 -1.14
N ASP A 209 35.50 0.36 -0.73
CA ASP A 209 36.16 -0.73 0.00
C ASP A 209 35.41 -1.04 1.31
N ASN A 210 35.17 -2.33 1.58
CA ASN A 210 34.37 -2.78 2.73
C ASN A 210 35.00 -2.39 4.08
N VAL A 211 36.33 -2.28 4.15
CA VAL A 211 37.03 -1.86 5.38
C VAL A 211 36.82 -0.37 5.60
N ILE A 212 36.89 0.45 4.54
CA ILE A 212 36.63 1.89 4.62
C ILE A 212 35.17 2.16 4.95
N LEU A 213 34.23 1.52 4.26
CA LEU A 213 32.79 1.66 4.51
C LEU A 213 32.46 1.34 5.97
N LYS A 214 33.04 0.28 6.53
CA LYS A 214 32.83 -0.09 7.93
C LYS A 214 33.25 1.01 8.89
N LYS A 215 34.34 1.74 8.62
CA LYS A 215 34.74 2.90 9.43
C LYS A 215 33.69 4.02 9.40
N TYR A 216 33.10 4.30 8.25
CA TYR A 216 32.00 5.27 8.14
C TYR A 216 30.76 4.81 8.91
N GLN A 217 30.41 3.53 8.81
CA GLN A 217 29.28 2.95 9.54
C GLN A 217 29.50 2.98 11.06
N GLU A 218 30.74 2.76 11.53
CA GLU A 218 31.11 2.82 12.94
C GLU A 218 31.01 4.24 13.54
N ILE A 219 31.23 5.29 12.73
CA ILE A 219 31.06 6.69 13.18
C ILE A 219 29.65 7.22 12.97
N SER A 220 28.89 6.69 12.01
CA SER A 220 27.49 7.06 11.79
C SER A 220 26.59 6.56 12.92
N GLU A 221 25.52 7.30 13.22
CA GLU A 221 24.52 6.88 14.21
C GLU A 221 23.27 6.28 13.56
N TYR A 222 23.11 6.50 12.25
CA TYR A 222 21.99 5.99 11.49
C TYR A 222 22.37 5.79 10.01
N GLU A 223 21.94 4.69 9.40
CA GLU A 223 22.05 4.45 7.96
C GLU A 223 20.64 4.39 7.34
N TYR A 224 20.37 5.30 6.41
CA TYR A 224 19.15 5.34 5.62
C TYR A 224 19.41 4.78 4.22
N LYS A 225 18.68 3.72 3.84
CA LYS A 225 18.68 3.19 2.48
C LYS A 225 17.69 3.99 1.63
N PHE A 226 18.20 4.82 0.74
CA PHE A 226 17.40 5.70 -0.10
C PHE A 226 16.56 4.89 -1.10
N PRO A 227 15.21 4.95 -1.04
CA PRO A 227 14.34 4.07 -1.82
C PRO A 227 14.14 4.51 -3.29
N GLY A 228 14.50 5.75 -3.64
CA GLY A 228 14.31 6.29 -4.98
C GLY A 228 12.97 7.00 -5.19
N VAL A 229 12.46 6.95 -6.42
CA VAL A 229 11.18 7.58 -6.81
C VAL A 229 10.00 6.64 -6.58
N SER A 230 8.82 7.22 -6.35
CA SER A 230 7.56 6.48 -6.28
C SER A 230 7.30 5.74 -7.60
N PHE A 231 6.94 4.46 -7.47
CA PHE A 231 6.58 3.65 -8.62
C PHE A 231 5.34 4.19 -9.33
N GLU A 232 4.34 4.67 -8.59
CA GLU A 232 3.10 5.24 -9.13
C GLU A 232 3.39 6.47 -10.00
N SER A 233 4.26 7.35 -9.50
CA SER A 233 4.71 8.54 -10.22
C SER A 233 5.46 8.17 -11.50
N ALA A 234 6.40 7.22 -11.41
CA ALA A 234 7.15 6.73 -12.57
C ALA A 234 6.26 6.02 -13.60
N LEU A 235 5.36 5.16 -13.14
CA LEU A 235 4.43 4.43 -13.99
C LEU A 235 3.47 5.39 -14.71
N SER A 236 3.00 6.46 -14.04
CA SER A 236 2.19 7.51 -14.64
C SER A 236 2.89 8.15 -15.84
N GLU A 237 4.18 8.47 -15.72
CA GLU A 237 4.96 8.99 -16.84
C GLU A 237 5.11 7.98 -17.99
N ILE A 238 5.27 6.70 -17.68
CA ILE A 238 5.45 5.63 -18.67
C ILE A 238 4.13 5.29 -19.39
N LEU A 239 3.00 5.26 -18.68
CA LEU A 239 1.69 4.95 -19.27
C LEU A 239 1.20 6.05 -20.22
N ARG A 240 1.71 7.28 -20.11
CA ARG A 240 1.52 8.32 -21.12
C ARG A 240 2.15 7.94 -22.47
N LEU A 241 3.08 6.99 -22.50
CA LEU A 241 3.75 6.51 -23.70
C LEU A 241 2.99 5.30 -24.27
N SER A 242 2.60 5.38 -25.54
CA SER A 242 1.84 4.33 -26.22
C SER A 242 2.74 3.13 -26.63
N VAL A 243 3.25 2.35 -25.68
CA VAL A 243 4.23 1.25 -25.93
C VAL A 243 3.65 -0.13 -25.64
N SER A 244 3.87 -1.11 -26.52
CA SER A 244 3.34 -2.49 -26.42
C SER A 244 4.06 -3.38 -25.42
N ASP A 245 5.40 -3.36 -25.39
CA ASP A 245 6.21 -4.42 -24.76
C ASP A 245 7.00 -3.93 -23.54
N VAL A 246 6.30 -3.25 -22.63
CA VAL A 246 6.90 -2.66 -21.42
C VAL A 246 7.45 -3.73 -20.45
N TYR A 247 6.99 -4.99 -20.56
CA TYR A 247 7.44 -6.11 -19.73
C TYR A 247 8.94 -6.43 -19.87
N MET A 248 9.55 -6.13 -21.03
CA MET A 248 10.98 -6.33 -21.25
C MET A 248 11.83 -5.46 -20.32
N TYR A 249 11.24 -4.42 -19.71
CA TYR A 249 11.92 -3.42 -18.90
C TYR A 249 11.48 -3.46 -17.43
N GLU A 250 10.81 -4.54 -16.99
CA GLU A 250 10.34 -4.70 -15.61
C GLU A 250 11.46 -4.51 -14.57
N ASP A 251 12.68 -4.92 -14.89
CA ASP A 251 13.86 -4.72 -14.03
C ASP A 251 14.14 -3.24 -13.76
N ILE A 252 13.92 -2.37 -14.75
CA ILE A 252 14.08 -0.93 -14.62
C ILE A 252 12.84 -0.30 -14.00
N LEU A 253 11.65 -0.74 -14.42
CA LEU A 253 10.37 -0.24 -13.90
C LEU A 253 10.25 -0.43 -12.40
N TYR A 254 10.67 -1.60 -11.90
CA TYR A 254 10.60 -1.95 -10.48
C TYR A 254 11.83 -1.53 -9.68
N SER A 255 12.83 -0.88 -10.31
CA SER A 255 14.07 -0.44 -9.64
C SER A 255 13.91 0.84 -8.81
N ASN A 256 12.83 1.62 -9.03
CA ASN A 256 12.66 2.97 -8.50
C ASN A 256 13.84 3.92 -8.81
N ASN A 257 14.70 3.56 -9.76
CA ASN A 257 15.90 4.31 -10.11
C ASN A 257 15.56 5.42 -11.12
N ALA A 258 15.50 6.66 -10.62
CA ALA A 258 15.09 7.83 -11.40
C ALA A 258 15.84 8.00 -12.72
N LEU A 259 17.16 7.72 -12.73
CA LEU A 259 17.97 7.83 -13.94
C LEU A 259 17.57 6.81 -15.00
N LEU A 260 17.47 5.54 -14.61
CA LEU A 260 17.10 4.45 -15.54
C LEU A 260 15.67 4.63 -16.06
N LEU A 261 14.74 5.05 -15.20
CA LEU A 261 13.35 5.34 -15.56
C LEU A 261 13.26 6.53 -16.55
N SER A 262 14.02 7.59 -16.33
CA SER A 262 14.09 8.73 -17.26
C SER A 262 14.64 8.33 -18.62
N MET A 263 15.71 7.51 -18.63
CA MET A 263 16.26 6.95 -19.88
C MET A 263 15.26 6.05 -20.59
N LEU A 264 14.53 5.22 -19.84
CA LEU A 264 13.49 4.35 -20.38
C LEU A 264 12.38 5.18 -21.05
N CYS A 265 11.84 6.19 -20.36
CA CYS A 265 10.83 7.10 -20.93
C CYS A 265 11.32 7.73 -22.24
N ASP A 266 12.57 8.17 -22.26
CA ASP A 266 13.20 8.71 -23.46
C ASP A 266 13.30 7.68 -24.58
N VAL A 267 13.72 6.45 -24.32
CA VAL A 267 13.78 5.41 -25.37
C VAL A 267 12.38 5.07 -25.87
N LEU A 268 11.43 4.90 -24.96
CA LEU A 268 10.04 4.50 -25.21
C LEU A 268 9.22 5.55 -25.99
N SER A 269 9.57 6.84 -25.90
CA SER A 269 8.94 7.89 -26.73
C SER A 269 9.14 7.72 -28.25
N SER A 270 10.01 6.79 -28.70
CA SER A 270 10.29 6.54 -30.11
C SER A 270 9.73 5.20 -30.61
N GLN A 271 8.58 5.24 -31.30
CA GLN A 271 7.91 4.05 -31.87
C GLN A 271 8.82 3.18 -32.78
N LYS A 272 9.80 3.79 -33.46
CA LYS A 272 10.75 3.10 -34.35
C LYS A 272 11.78 2.25 -33.60
N LEU A 273 12.08 2.57 -32.34
CA LEU A 273 13.05 1.84 -31.52
C LEU A 273 12.41 0.62 -30.84
N VAL A 274 11.14 0.74 -30.44
CA VAL A 274 10.34 -0.34 -29.85
C VAL A 274 10.15 -1.50 -30.85
N ALA A 275 9.98 -1.23 -32.14
CA ALA A 275 9.86 -2.29 -33.15
C ALA A 275 11.17 -3.05 -33.45
N LYS A 276 12.32 -2.65 -32.87
CA LYS A 276 13.65 -3.25 -33.16
C LYS A 276 14.13 -4.23 -32.07
N THR A 277 13.41 -4.38 -30.96
CA THR A 277 13.87 -5.07 -29.74
C THR A 277 13.74 -6.59 -29.74
N GLU A 278 13.22 -7.21 -30.81
CA GLU A 278 13.17 -8.69 -30.94
C GLU A 278 14.56 -9.37 -30.97
N ASN A 279 15.66 -8.61 -31.02
CA ASN A 279 17.03 -9.13 -31.09
C ASN A 279 17.80 -8.97 -29.76
N GLY A 280 17.58 -9.90 -28.82
CA GLY A 280 18.61 -10.55 -27.97
C GLY A 280 19.58 -9.70 -27.12
N ILE A 281 19.34 -8.42 -26.87
CA ILE A 281 20.18 -7.59 -25.99
C ILE A 281 19.48 -7.46 -24.63
N ALA A 282 20.21 -7.55 -23.51
CA ALA A 282 19.70 -7.27 -22.18
C ALA A 282 18.98 -5.89 -22.13
N SER A 283 17.91 -5.81 -21.35
CA SER A 283 17.00 -4.66 -21.32
C SER A 283 17.72 -3.35 -21.02
N ILE A 284 18.59 -3.37 -20.01
CA ILE A 284 19.36 -2.22 -19.55
C ILE A 284 20.46 -1.80 -20.53
N THR A 285 21.15 -2.75 -21.16
CA THR A 285 22.24 -2.48 -22.11
C THR A 285 21.73 -1.86 -23.40
N PHE A 286 20.56 -2.33 -23.86
CA PHE A 286 19.86 -1.72 -24.98
C PHE A 286 19.45 -0.28 -24.68
N ILE A 287 18.86 -0.01 -23.51
CA ILE A 287 18.41 1.34 -23.13
C ILE A 287 19.57 2.32 -23.07
N LEU A 288 20.67 1.94 -22.42
CA LEU A 288 21.88 2.75 -22.34
C LEU A 288 22.42 3.09 -23.73
N GLU A 289 22.51 2.09 -24.63
CA GLU A 289 22.95 2.30 -26.01
C GLU A 289 22.01 3.23 -26.80
N GLN A 290 20.69 3.02 -26.71
CA GLN A 290 19.73 3.84 -27.43
C GLN A 290 19.66 5.26 -26.89
N TYR A 291 19.77 5.44 -25.58
CA TYR A 291 19.80 6.75 -24.93
C TYR A 291 20.98 7.57 -25.47
N ILE A 292 22.20 7.01 -25.44
CA ILE A 292 23.38 7.66 -26.01
C ILE A 292 23.18 8.02 -27.48
N LYS A 293 22.75 7.05 -28.30
CA LYS A 293 22.53 7.28 -29.74
C LYS A 293 21.49 8.35 -30.01
N LYS A 294 20.40 8.40 -29.22
CA LYS A 294 19.33 9.40 -29.36
C LYS A 294 19.85 10.78 -29.00
N THR A 295 20.55 10.91 -27.88
CA THR A 295 21.11 12.19 -27.41
C THR A 295 22.15 12.72 -28.38
N ILE A 296 23.11 11.89 -28.80
CA ILE A 296 24.08 12.24 -29.85
C ILE A 296 23.34 12.60 -31.15
N GLY A 297 22.36 11.80 -31.56
CA GLY A 297 21.59 12.04 -32.79
C GLY A 297 20.85 13.39 -32.79
N LYS A 298 20.34 13.84 -31.63
CA LYS A 298 19.73 15.16 -31.47
C LYS A 298 20.76 16.29 -31.63
N VAL A 299 21.91 16.20 -30.94
CA VAL A 299 22.96 17.23 -30.95
C VAL A 299 23.57 17.41 -32.35
N PHE A 300 23.76 16.32 -33.08
CA PHE A 300 24.41 16.34 -34.39
C PHE A 300 23.45 16.30 -35.58
N LYS A 301 22.14 16.54 -35.38
CA LYS A 301 21.12 16.44 -36.44
C LYS A 301 21.38 17.38 -37.62
N ASP A 302 21.84 18.59 -37.32
CA ASP A 302 22.09 19.66 -38.30
C ASP A 302 23.59 19.98 -38.47
N SER A 303 24.47 19.13 -37.93
CA SER A 303 25.92 19.32 -38.03
C SER A 303 26.42 19.01 -39.45
N LEU A 304 27.17 19.96 -40.02
CA LEU A 304 27.79 19.82 -41.34
C LEU A 304 29.16 19.10 -41.29
N THR A 305 29.75 18.95 -40.09
CA THR A 305 31.14 18.49 -39.91
C THR A 305 31.26 17.05 -39.38
N CYS A 306 30.25 16.55 -38.66
CA CYS A 306 30.23 15.18 -38.15
C CYS A 306 28.78 14.70 -37.93
N GLN A 307 28.53 13.42 -38.19
CA GLN A 307 27.23 12.81 -37.90
C GLN A 307 27.27 12.07 -36.56
N GLY A 308 26.11 11.95 -35.92
CA GLY A 308 26.01 11.26 -34.63
C GLY A 308 26.49 9.81 -34.66
N ILE A 309 26.42 9.13 -35.82
CA ILE A 309 26.96 7.77 -35.97
C ILE A 309 28.49 7.72 -35.84
N ASP A 310 29.19 8.80 -36.20
CA ASP A 310 30.66 8.86 -36.13
C ASP A 310 31.13 9.10 -34.69
N VAL A 311 30.39 9.91 -33.93
CA VAL A 311 30.59 10.09 -32.49
C VAL A 311 30.34 8.77 -31.76
N TRP A 312 29.28 8.03 -32.09
CA TRP A 312 29.05 6.69 -31.52
C TRP A 312 30.18 5.70 -31.83
N LYS A 313 30.75 5.74 -33.04
CA LYS A 313 31.93 4.92 -33.39
C LYS A 313 33.14 5.32 -32.55
N ASP A 314 33.33 6.61 -32.25
CA ASP A 314 34.38 7.09 -31.34
C ASP A 314 34.14 6.60 -29.91
N THR A 315 32.92 6.67 -29.39
CA THR A 315 32.57 6.13 -28.06
C THR A 315 32.97 4.65 -27.93
N LYS A 316 32.66 3.83 -28.94
CA LYS A 316 33.07 2.42 -28.97
C LYS A 316 34.59 2.24 -29.04
N ARG A 317 35.30 3.07 -29.80
CA ARG A 317 36.77 3.03 -29.86
C ARG A 317 37.40 3.35 -28.49
N VAL A 318 36.86 4.35 -27.79
CA VAL A 318 37.30 4.71 -26.44
C VAL A 318 37.06 3.57 -25.45
N ALA A 319 35.87 2.99 -25.45
CA ALA A 319 35.55 1.84 -24.60
C ALA A 319 36.42 0.61 -24.91
N GLN A 320 36.71 0.35 -26.18
CA GLN A 320 37.61 -0.73 -26.59
C GLN A 320 39.07 -0.47 -26.15
N TRP A 321 39.52 0.79 -26.19
CA TRP A 321 40.82 1.17 -25.65
C TRP A 321 40.88 0.93 -24.13
N MET A 322 39.84 1.35 -23.41
CA MET A 322 39.69 1.12 -21.96
C MET A 322 39.75 -0.38 -21.61
N TYR A 323 39.00 -1.20 -22.35
CA TYR A 323 39.03 -2.66 -22.23
C TYR A 323 40.42 -3.25 -22.48
N ARG A 324 41.11 -2.84 -23.56
CA ARG A 324 42.45 -3.37 -23.90
C ARG A 324 43.50 -3.02 -22.86
N ASN A 325 43.45 -1.81 -22.31
CA ASN A 325 44.41 -1.31 -21.34
C ASN A 325 44.03 -1.61 -19.88
N ALA A 326 42.90 -2.30 -19.63
CA ALA A 326 42.39 -2.58 -18.29
C ALA A 326 42.23 -1.32 -17.41
N LYS A 327 41.65 -0.26 -17.98
CA LYS A 327 41.39 1.02 -17.29
C LYS A 327 39.97 1.50 -17.52
N LYS A 328 39.32 2.08 -16.50
CA LYS A 328 38.02 2.78 -16.63
C LYS A 328 38.14 4.27 -17.02
N ARG A 329 39.37 4.74 -17.27
CA ARG A 329 39.72 6.13 -17.59
C ARG A 329 40.79 6.19 -18.68
N ILE A 330 40.85 7.29 -19.41
CA ILE A 330 41.77 7.51 -20.54
C ILE A 330 42.42 8.90 -20.44
N ASP A 331 43.73 8.99 -20.58
CA ASP A 331 44.43 10.29 -20.62
C ASP A 331 44.13 11.04 -21.92
N GLU A 332 44.28 12.37 -21.90
CA GLU A 332 43.97 13.25 -23.03
C GLU A 332 44.71 12.86 -24.32
N THR A 333 45.99 12.50 -24.21
CA THR A 333 46.83 12.14 -25.36
C THR A 333 46.31 10.86 -26.01
N SER A 334 46.04 9.82 -25.19
CA SER A 334 45.45 8.57 -25.65
C SER A 334 44.06 8.79 -26.23
N LEU A 335 43.21 9.60 -25.59
CA LEU A 335 41.86 9.89 -26.06
C LEU A 335 41.87 10.51 -27.45
N LEU A 336 42.65 11.57 -27.65
CA LEU A 336 42.79 12.27 -28.92
C LEU A 336 43.37 11.36 -30.03
N SER A 337 44.20 10.38 -29.67
CA SER A 337 44.73 9.40 -30.63
C SER A 337 43.70 8.36 -31.09
N VAL A 338 42.69 8.08 -30.25
CA VAL A 338 41.67 7.04 -30.49
C VAL A 338 40.46 7.61 -31.25
N ILE A 339 40.09 8.86 -30.97
CA ILE A 339 38.93 9.50 -31.59
C ILE A 339 39.24 10.08 -32.97
N LYS A 340 38.29 9.96 -33.91
CA LYS A 340 38.40 10.49 -35.28
C LYS A 340 37.68 11.82 -35.47
N THR A 341 36.68 12.12 -34.65
CA THR A 341 35.91 13.37 -34.72
C THR A 341 36.54 14.52 -33.92
N GLY A 342 37.69 14.27 -33.26
CA GLY A 342 38.50 15.30 -32.60
C GLY A 342 37.75 16.05 -31.51
N GLU A 343 37.93 17.37 -31.44
CA GLU A 343 37.26 18.21 -30.43
C GLU A 343 35.73 18.15 -30.47
N ASN A 344 35.12 17.84 -31.62
CA ASN A 344 33.66 17.70 -31.71
C ASN A 344 33.16 16.56 -30.79
N PHE A 345 33.95 15.51 -30.58
CA PHE A 345 33.62 14.44 -29.63
C PHE A 345 33.66 14.97 -28.19
N LEU A 346 34.80 15.52 -27.79
CA LEU A 346 35.08 15.94 -26.41
C LEU A 346 34.10 17.02 -25.93
N SER A 347 34.00 18.11 -26.68
CA SER A 347 33.10 19.22 -26.36
C SER A 347 31.65 18.74 -26.22
N SER A 348 31.19 17.89 -27.14
CA SER A 348 29.80 17.44 -27.15
C SER A 348 29.51 16.38 -26.08
N MET A 349 30.42 15.42 -25.84
CA MET A 349 30.24 14.38 -24.82
C MET A 349 30.27 14.95 -23.40
N ILE A 350 31.06 16.00 -23.17
CA ILE A 350 31.06 16.75 -21.90
C ILE A 350 29.76 17.57 -21.79
N GLN A 351 29.38 18.30 -22.85
CA GLN A 351 28.14 19.08 -22.86
C GLN A 351 26.88 18.22 -22.64
N MET A 352 26.86 17.01 -23.22
CA MET A 352 25.77 16.04 -23.02
C MET A 352 25.79 15.37 -21.63
N GLY A 353 26.84 15.60 -20.82
CA GLY A 353 26.97 14.97 -19.51
C GLY A 353 27.27 13.47 -19.57
N PHE A 354 27.87 12.98 -20.66
CA PHE A 354 28.28 11.57 -20.77
C PHE A 354 29.73 11.35 -20.34
N MET A 355 30.60 12.34 -20.50
CA MET A 355 31.99 12.28 -20.08
C MET A 355 32.35 13.47 -19.20
N ASP A 356 33.25 13.23 -18.25
CA ASP A 356 33.87 14.27 -17.44
C ASP A 356 35.38 14.11 -17.46
N ALA A 357 36.07 15.16 -17.01
CA ALA A 357 37.51 15.21 -16.93
C ALA A 357 37.96 15.60 -15.53
N TYR A 358 39.08 15.03 -15.09
CA TYR A 358 39.80 15.50 -13.92
C TYR A 358 41.29 15.54 -14.22
N GLU A 359 42.01 16.39 -13.50
CA GLU A 359 43.47 16.45 -13.57
C GLU A 359 44.07 15.68 -12.38
N SER A 360 45.07 14.85 -12.66
CA SER A 360 45.87 14.13 -11.67
C SER A 360 47.30 14.10 -12.17
N ASP A 361 48.26 14.44 -11.32
CA ASP A 361 49.69 14.41 -11.65
C ASP A 361 50.05 15.22 -12.92
N ASP A 362 49.48 16.42 -13.08
CA ASP A 362 49.63 17.30 -14.26
C ASP A 362 49.15 16.70 -15.60
N GLU A 363 48.45 15.56 -15.56
CA GLU A 363 47.80 14.92 -16.71
C GLU A 363 46.28 14.97 -16.59
N LYS A 364 45.61 15.27 -17.72
CA LYS A 364 44.16 15.33 -17.80
C LYS A 364 43.59 13.96 -18.19
N TYR A 365 42.71 13.44 -17.36
CA TYR A 365 42.04 12.16 -17.54
C TYR A 365 40.56 12.34 -17.82
N TYR A 366 40.04 11.54 -18.74
CA TYR A 366 38.64 11.51 -19.12
C TYR A 366 38.00 10.17 -18.75
N HIS A 367 36.75 10.20 -18.32
CA HIS A 367 35.96 9.03 -17.95
C HIS A 367 34.47 9.26 -18.28
N PHE A 368 33.69 8.19 -18.37
CA PHE A 368 32.23 8.31 -18.50
C PHE A 368 31.61 8.54 -17.12
N ILE A 369 30.61 9.43 -17.04
CA ILE A 369 30.01 9.89 -15.77
C ILE A 369 29.16 8.81 -15.10
N ILE A 370 28.58 7.92 -15.90
CA ILE A 370 27.62 6.90 -15.45
C ILE A 370 28.36 5.56 -15.35
N ASP A 371 28.62 5.08 -14.15
CA ASP A 371 29.44 3.87 -13.94
C ASP A 371 28.85 2.63 -14.60
N SER A 372 27.54 2.40 -14.45
CA SER A 372 26.84 1.27 -15.11
C SER A 372 26.95 1.33 -16.63
N LEU A 373 27.02 2.54 -17.20
CA LEU A 373 27.26 2.75 -18.62
C LEU A 373 28.71 2.45 -18.98
N THR A 374 29.68 2.88 -18.17
CA THR A 374 31.10 2.57 -18.33
C THR A 374 31.33 1.06 -18.37
N ASP A 375 30.80 0.36 -17.37
CA ASP A 375 30.97 -1.09 -17.22
C ASP A 375 30.33 -1.84 -18.38
N PHE A 376 29.13 -1.44 -18.80
CA PHE A 376 28.49 -1.97 -20.01
C PHE A 376 29.35 -1.74 -21.28
N LEU A 377 29.79 -0.50 -21.53
CA LEU A 377 30.54 -0.14 -22.73
C LEU A 377 31.86 -0.91 -22.82
N ILE A 378 32.56 -1.07 -21.68
CA ILE A 378 33.79 -1.85 -21.59
C ILE A 378 33.50 -3.35 -21.78
N ALA A 379 32.52 -3.91 -21.06
CA ALA A 379 32.17 -5.32 -21.12
C ALA A 379 31.76 -5.78 -22.52
N ARG A 380 31.09 -4.91 -23.29
CA ARG A 380 30.72 -5.19 -24.68
C ARG A 380 31.94 -5.48 -25.59
N SER A 381 33.10 -4.91 -25.27
CA SER A 381 34.34 -5.15 -26.04
C SER A 381 34.85 -6.59 -25.88
N LEU A 382 34.44 -7.30 -24.83
CA LEU A 382 34.77 -8.71 -24.61
C LEU A 382 34.32 -9.57 -25.80
N PHE A 383 33.12 -9.34 -26.33
CA PHE A 383 32.59 -10.15 -27.42
C PHE A 383 33.45 -10.09 -28.68
N GLU A 384 33.88 -8.88 -29.07
CA GLU A 384 34.76 -8.71 -30.23
C GLU A 384 36.11 -9.43 -30.03
N ASP A 385 36.59 -9.54 -28.79
CA ASP A 385 37.88 -10.17 -28.46
C ASP A 385 37.80 -11.71 -28.44
N ILE A 386 36.69 -12.28 -27.96
CA ILE A 386 36.48 -13.72 -27.91
C ILE A 386 35.93 -14.30 -29.22
N SER A 387 35.38 -13.46 -30.11
CA SER A 387 34.80 -13.88 -31.38
C SER A 387 35.84 -14.51 -32.30
N GLY A 388 35.53 -15.68 -32.85
CA GLY A 388 36.45 -16.44 -33.73
C GLY A 388 37.64 -17.12 -33.03
N LYS A 389 37.75 -16.99 -31.70
CA LYS A 389 38.75 -17.70 -30.87
C LYS A 389 38.29 -19.11 -30.52
N ASN A 390 39.25 -20.01 -30.27
CA ASN A 390 38.92 -21.34 -29.76
C ASN A 390 38.56 -21.29 -28.26
N TYR A 391 37.96 -22.35 -27.72
CA TYR A 391 37.42 -22.37 -26.35
C TYR A 391 38.48 -22.04 -25.27
N GLU A 392 39.68 -22.61 -25.36
CA GLU A 392 40.78 -22.35 -24.41
C GLU A 392 41.27 -20.90 -24.47
N GLU A 393 41.35 -20.34 -25.68
CA GLU A 393 41.66 -18.93 -25.87
C GLU A 393 40.60 -18.02 -25.25
N GLN A 394 39.30 -18.38 -25.38
CA GLN A 394 38.20 -17.63 -24.76
C GLN A 394 38.33 -17.61 -23.24
N ILE A 395 38.59 -18.76 -22.61
CA ILE A 395 38.81 -18.85 -21.15
C ILE A 395 39.99 -17.97 -20.71
N SER A 396 41.13 -18.08 -21.40
CA SER A 396 42.34 -17.33 -21.05
C SER A 396 42.12 -15.81 -21.12
N ILE A 397 41.43 -15.33 -22.16
CA ILE A 397 41.09 -13.91 -22.32
C ILE A 397 40.19 -13.45 -21.18
N ILE A 398 39.10 -14.17 -20.90
CA ILE A 398 38.12 -13.78 -19.88
C ILE A 398 38.79 -13.74 -18.50
N LYS A 399 39.53 -14.77 -18.09
CA LYS A 399 40.25 -14.78 -16.79
C LYS A 399 41.21 -13.61 -16.66
N SER A 400 41.97 -13.30 -17.72
CA SER A 400 42.88 -12.17 -17.72
C SER A 400 42.15 -10.84 -17.56
N LYS A 401 40.94 -10.70 -18.11
CA LYS A 401 40.15 -9.46 -18.01
C LYS A 401 39.47 -9.33 -16.66
N VAL A 402 38.86 -10.39 -16.14
CA VAL A 402 38.28 -10.41 -14.78
C VAL A 402 39.33 -10.03 -13.74
N GLY A 403 40.55 -10.60 -13.83
CA GLY A 403 41.62 -10.28 -12.88
C GLY A 403 42.24 -8.88 -13.01
N SER A 404 41.95 -8.14 -14.09
CA SER A 404 42.54 -6.80 -14.33
C SER A 404 41.53 -5.65 -14.32
N LEU A 405 40.25 -5.94 -14.57
CA LEU A 405 39.14 -4.99 -14.57
C LEU A 405 38.20 -5.34 -13.40
N TYR A 406 38.53 -4.84 -12.21
CA TYR A 406 37.73 -5.04 -11.01
C TYR A 406 36.29 -4.49 -11.14
N ASN A 407 35.32 -5.21 -10.57
CA ASN A 407 33.90 -4.85 -10.53
C ASN A 407 33.21 -4.84 -11.91
N LEU A 408 33.67 -5.65 -12.88
CA LEU A 408 32.98 -5.86 -14.17
C LEU A 408 32.40 -7.28 -14.32
N GLU A 409 32.47 -8.11 -13.29
CA GLU A 409 32.08 -9.52 -13.32
C GLU A 409 30.62 -9.68 -13.78
N GLU A 410 29.70 -8.93 -13.19
CA GLU A 410 28.28 -8.93 -13.60
C GLU A 410 28.11 -8.48 -15.06
N ALA A 411 28.77 -7.39 -15.46
CA ALA A 411 28.68 -6.86 -16.82
C ALA A 411 29.25 -7.84 -17.86
N PHE A 412 30.32 -8.56 -17.54
CA PHE A 412 30.87 -9.63 -18.38
C PHE A 412 29.92 -10.82 -18.46
N ILE A 413 29.28 -11.23 -17.36
CA ILE A 413 28.27 -12.29 -17.37
C ILE A 413 27.11 -11.90 -18.30
N ILE A 414 26.54 -10.70 -18.13
CA ILE A 414 25.46 -10.20 -18.99
C ILE A 414 25.91 -10.17 -20.47
N ALA A 415 27.13 -9.70 -20.75
CA ALA A 415 27.67 -9.70 -22.11
C ALA A 415 27.84 -11.11 -22.69
N ILE A 416 28.23 -12.11 -21.88
CA ILE A 416 28.30 -13.51 -22.30
C ILE A 416 26.90 -14.03 -22.65
N PHE A 417 25.89 -13.75 -21.82
CA PHE A 417 24.51 -14.12 -22.09
C PHE A 417 23.98 -13.48 -23.37
N ASP A 418 24.14 -12.17 -23.55
CA ASP A 418 23.66 -11.42 -24.72
C ASP A 418 24.22 -11.97 -26.04
N ASN A 419 25.46 -12.45 -26.04
CA ASN A 419 26.16 -12.81 -27.28
C ASN A 419 26.18 -14.31 -27.60
N ILE A 420 26.03 -15.18 -26.59
CA ILE A 420 26.12 -16.64 -26.77
C ILE A 420 24.73 -17.30 -26.73
N SER A 421 23.72 -16.64 -26.16
CA SER A 421 22.36 -17.19 -26.14
C SER A 421 21.86 -17.51 -27.56
N PRO A 422 21.19 -18.66 -27.77
CA PRO A 422 20.64 -19.57 -26.75
C PRO A 422 21.55 -20.77 -26.38
N ASP A 423 22.86 -20.76 -26.66
CA ASP A 423 23.76 -21.88 -26.29
C ASP A 423 24.13 -21.84 -24.79
N TYR A 424 23.15 -22.18 -23.94
CA TYR A 424 23.31 -22.16 -22.49
C TYR A 424 24.31 -23.19 -21.95
N LYS A 425 24.57 -24.26 -22.71
CA LYS A 425 25.63 -25.20 -22.36
C LYS A 425 26.99 -24.53 -22.45
N LYS A 426 27.28 -23.89 -23.58
CA LYS A 426 28.52 -23.14 -23.75
C LYS A 426 28.64 -21.99 -22.73
N ILE A 427 27.55 -21.29 -22.44
CA ILE A 427 27.53 -20.25 -21.39
C ILE A 427 27.93 -20.83 -20.03
N LYS A 428 27.28 -21.93 -19.62
CA LYS A 428 27.57 -22.60 -18.35
C LYS A 428 29.03 -23.04 -18.23
N ASP A 429 29.55 -23.66 -19.28
CA ASP A 429 30.93 -24.13 -19.31
C ASP A 429 31.91 -22.93 -19.22
N LEU A 430 31.68 -21.86 -19.99
CA LEU A 430 32.48 -20.63 -19.96
C LEU A 430 32.52 -19.97 -18.58
N ILE A 431 31.36 -19.69 -17.97
CA ILE A 431 31.31 -18.98 -16.68
C ILE A 431 31.88 -19.84 -15.55
N LYS A 432 31.78 -21.16 -15.64
CA LYS A 432 32.36 -22.08 -14.67
C LYS A 432 33.88 -22.14 -14.81
N ASP A 433 34.37 -22.35 -16.02
CA ASP A 433 35.81 -22.49 -16.29
C ASP A 433 36.56 -21.17 -16.11
N THR A 434 35.86 -20.03 -16.15
CA THR A 434 36.40 -18.68 -15.90
C THR A 434 36.19 -18.17 -14.48
N GLU A 435 35.63 -18.97 -13.57
CA GLU A 435 35.30 -18.61 -12.18
C GLU A 435 34.23 -17.51 -12.02
N LEU A 436 33.69 -16.98 -13.12
CA LEU A 436 32.58 -16.01 -13.11
C LEU A 436 31.29 -16.58 -12.49
N ILE A 437 31.13 -17.90 -12.42
CA ILE A 437 29.98 -18.55 -11.79
C ILE A 437 29.81 -18.15 -10.30
N GLU A 438 30.89 -17.79 -9.61
CA GLU A 438 30.85 -17.33 -8.20
C GLU A 438 30.20 -15.95 -8.06
N HIS A 439 30.10 -15.19 -9.14
CA HIS A 439 29.48 -13.87 -9.21
C HIS A 439 28.10 -13.88 -9.90
N LEU A 440 27.60 -15.06 -10.31
CA LEU A 440 26.27 -15.18 -10.90
C LEU A 440 25.21 -15.31 -9.81
N ASP A 441 24.46 -14.24 -9.58
CA ASP A 441 23.30 -14.22 -8.70
C ASP A 441 21.96 -14.24 -9.49
N PHE A 442 20.84 -14.42 -8.78
CA PHE A 442 19.52 -14.43 -9.39
C PHE A 442 19.08 -13.05 -9.92
N ASN A 443 19.55 -11.94 -9.33
CA ASN A 443 19.28 -10.58 -9.80
C ASN A 443 19.99 -10.28 -11.12
N THR A 444 21.17 -10.85 -11.37
CA THR A 444 21.87 -10.83 -12.66
C THR A 444 21.01 -11.46 -13.74
N LEU A 445 20.35 -12.59 -13.43
CA LEU A 445 19.44 -13.26 -14.37
C LEU A 445 18.15 -12.45 -14.64
N VAL A 446 17.70 -11.61 -13.70
CA VAL A 446 16.58 -10.69 -13.95
C VAL A 446 16.92 -9.64 -15.02
N LYS A 447 18.20 -9.24 -15.14
CA LYS A 447 18.68 -8.31 -16.19
C LYS A 447 18.83 -8.96 -17.57
N VAL A 448 18.91 -10.30 -17.63
CA VAL A 448 19.04 -11.05 -18.89
C VAL A 448 17.66 -11.23 -19.56
N HIS A 449 17.62 -11.04 -20.87
CA HIS A 449 16.44 -11.34 -21.67
C HIS A 449 16.41 -12.81 -22.08
N PHE A 450 15.33 -13.52 -21.72
CA PHE A 450 15.08 -14.89 -22.13
C PHE A 450 13.93 -14.94 -23.11
N LYS A 451 14.10 -15.70 -24.20
CA LYS A 451 12.96 -16.05 -25.05
C LYS A 451 12.18 -17.17 -24.37
N ARG A 452 10.86 -17.12 -24.49
CA ARG A 452 9.96 -18.11 -23.85
C ARG A 452 10.31 -19.56 -24.19
N ASP A 453 10.69 -19.82 -25.45
CA ASP A 453 11.05 -21.17 -25.92
C ASP A 453 12.40 -21.65 -25.36
N ASP A 454 13.27 -20.71 -24.98
CA ASP A 454 14.62 -20.95 -24.49
C ASP A 454 14.66 -21.21 -22.97
N ILE A 455 13.61 -20.81 -22.24
CA ILE A 455 13.53 -20.97 -20.77
C ILE A 455 13.72 -22.41 -20.33
N LYS A 456 13.05 -23.37 -21.00
CA LYS A 456 13.18 -24.80 -20.67
C LYS A 456 14.60 -25.30 -20.90
N VAL A 457 15.23 -24.87 -22.00
CA VAL A 457 16.62 -25.23 -22.33
C VAL A 457 17.58 -24.70 -21.26
N PHE A 458 17.36 -23.46 -20.78
CA PHE A 458 18.13 -22.90 -19.68
C PHE A 458 17.95 -23.70 -18.38
N GLN A 459 16.70 -24.02 -18.00
CA GLN A 459 16.39 -24.79 -16.79
C GLN A 459 16.97 -26.22 -16.82
N GLU A 460 17.25 -26.81 -17.98
CA GLU A 460 17.95 -28.10 -18.09
C GLU A 460 19.44 -27.98 -17.74
N MET A 461 20.05 -26.82 -18.03
CA MET A 461 21.47 -26.56 -17.77
C MET A 461 21.73 -25.98 -16.38
N PHE A 462 20.85 -25.09 -15.92
CA PHE A 462 20.96 -24.39 -14.64
C PHE A 462 19.84 -24.84 -13.70
N LYS A 463 20.22 -25.24 -12.48
CA LYS A 463 19.30 -25.57 -11.40
C LYS A 463 19.61 -24.68 -10.19
N PRO A 464 18.59 -24.10 -9.55
CA PRO A 464 18.81 -23.34 -8.33
C PRO A 464 19.30 -24.29 -7.22
N ILE A 465 20.27 -23.80 -6.45
CA ILE A 465 20.81 -24.51 -5.28
C ILE A 465 20.09 -24.03 -4.01
N ASP A 466 19.78 -22.73 -3.94
CA ASP A 466 19.04 -22.09 -2.86
C ASP A 466 17.70 -21.58 -3.41
N HIS A 467 16.61 -22.00 -2.76
CA HIS A 467 15.24 -21.62 -3.12
C HIS A 467 14.71 -20.46 -2.27
N SER A 468 15.39 -20.13 -1.18
CA SER A 468 14.92 -19.11 -0.23
C SER A 468 14.93 -17.70 -0.82
N ASP A 469 15.95 -17.37 -1.62
CA ASP A 469 16.10 -16.06 -2.26
C ASP A 469 15.43 -15.95 -3.64
N LEU A 470 14.97 -17.06 -4.22
CA LEU A 470 14.39 -17.08 -5.57
C LEU A 470 13.13 -16.24 -5.68
N LEU A 471 12.21 -16.38 -4.71
CA LEU A 471 10.97 -15.61 -4.73
C LEU A 471 11.25 -14.10 -4.62
N GLN A 472 12.14 -13.74 -3.69
CA GLN A 472 12.60 -12.37 -3.49
C GLN A 472 13.26 -11.81 -4.76
N SER A 473 14.02 -12.62 -5.50
CA SER A 473 14.77 -12.15 -6.67
C SER A 473 13.94 -12.14 -7.96
N MET A 474 13.18 -13.21 -8.23
CA MET A 474 12.54 -13.45 -9.54
C MET A 474 11.01 -13.43 -9.55
N GLY A 475 10.34 -13.64 -8.42
CA GLY A 475 8.88 -13.65 -8.38
C GLY A 475 8.33 -12.31 -8.85
N GLY A 476 7.30 -12.30 -9.70
CA GLY A 476 6.71 -11.08 -10.26
C GLY A 476 7.40 -10.53 -11.50
N TYR A 477 8.49 -11.16 -11.98
CA TYR A 477 9.13 -10.84 -13.26
C TYR A 477 8.72 -11.80 -14.37
N THR A 478 8.35 -11.25 -15.52
CA THR A 478 7.83 -12.00 -16.66
C THR A 478 8.95 -12.64 -17.48
N ASP A 479 8.67 -13.82 -18.06
CA ASP A 479 9.59 -14.57 -18.92
C ASP A 479 10.98 -14.82 -18.28
N LYS A 480 11.05 -15.04 -16.95
CA LYS A 480 12.30 -15.43 -16.28
C LYS A 480 12.33 -16.92 -15.99
N PRO A 481 13.51 -17.55 -15.99
CA PRO A 481 13.60 -19.01 -15.91
C PRO A 481 13.11 -19.59 -14.59
N PHE A 482 13.26 -18.89 -13.48
CA PHE A 482 12.81 -19.36 -12.17
C PHE A 482 11.75 -18.46 -11.53
N ASN A 483 10.95 -17.75 -12.34
CA ASN A 483 9.81 -16.97 -11.83
C ASN A 483 8.63 -17.89 -11.40
N CYS A 484 7.53 -17.28 -10.97
CA CYS A 484 6.38 -18.01 -10.44
C CYS A 484 5.68 -18.87 -11.50
N SER A 485 5.52 -18.33 -12.70
CA SER A 485 4.85 -19.01 -13.81
C SER A 485 5.66 -20.17 -14.42
N ASN A 486 6.99 -20.13 -14.37
CA ASN A 486 7.85 -21.14 -15.02
C ASN A 486 8.48 -22.15 -14.06
N TYR A 487 8.56 -21.87 -12.75
CA TYR A 487 9.24 -22.75 -11.79
C TYR A 487 8.68 -22.70 -10.36
N LEU A 488 8.58 -21.51 -9.74
CA LEU A 488 8.36 -21.44 -8.28
C LEU A 488 6.99 -22.00 -7.86
N PHE A 489 5.96 -21.83 -8.68
CA PHE A 489 4.65 -22.38 -8.35
C PHE A 489 4.69 -23.92 -8.28
N ASP A 490 5.25 -24.55 -9.30
CA ASP A 490 5.41 -26.01 -9.33
C ASP A 490 6.33 -26.49 -8.20
N TYR A 491 7.39 -25.74 -7.89
CA TYR A 491 8.30 -26.05 -6.79
C TYR A 491 7.59 -26.05 -5.44
N TYR A 492 6.93 -24.95 -5.08
CA TYR A 492 6.31 -24.83 -3.75
C TYR A 492 5.07 -25.72 -3.62
N CYS A 493 4.27 -25.88 -4.68
CA CYS A 493 3.09 -26.75 -4.65
C CYS A 493 3.40 -28.24 -4.84
N GLU A 494 4.67 -28.66 -4.91
CA GLU A 494 5.03 -30.08 -4.99
C GLU A 494 4.79 -30.81 -3.66
N SER A 495 5.06 -30.16 -2.52
CA SER A 495 4.87 -30.77 -1.20
C SER A 495 4.52 -29.75 -0.12
N ARG A 496 3.94 -30.24 0.97
CA ARG A 496 3.61 -29.44 2.15
C ARG A 496 4.84 -28.78 2.77
N GLU A 497 5.95 -29.51 2.87
CA GLU A 497 7.18 -29.01 3.51
C GLU A 497 7.71 -27.74 2.84
N ARG A 498 7.61 -27.65 1.51
CA ARG A 498 8.01 -26.46 0.75
C ARG A 498 7.05 -25.28 0.94
N LEU A 499 5.76 -25.52 1.16
CA LEU A 499 4.83 -24.44 1.53
C LEU A 499 5.08 -23.92 2.95
N CYS A 500 5.56 -24.77 3.86
CA CYS A 500 6.04 -24.32 5.17
C CYS A 500 7.28 -23.43 5.02
N GLU A 501 8.22 -23.82 4.15
CA GLU A 501 9.36 -22.97 3.78
C GLU A 501 8.91 -21.62 3.22
N LEU A 502 7.96 -21.60 2.27
CA LEU A 502 7.38 -20.38 1.72
C LEU A 502 6.75 -19.49 2.81
N SER A 503 6.03 -20.07 3.77
CA SER A 503 5.44 -19.33 4.88
C SER A 503 6.50 -18.68 5.77
N ASN A 504 7.63 -19.35 5.99
CA ASN A 504 8.76 -18.78 6.72
C ASN A 504 9.43 -17.65 5.92
N ILE A 505 9.65 -17.84 4.61
CA ILE A 505 10.22 -16.82 3.72
C ILE A 505 9.37 -15.56 3.75
N LEU A 506 8.03 -15.70 3.77
CA LEU A 506 7.08 -14.58 3.75
C LEU A 506 6.72 -14.03 5.15
N SER A 507 7.43 -14.45 6.19
CA SER A 507 7.19 -14.01 7.57
C SER A 507 8.04 -12.80 7.97
N GLY A 508 7.60 -12.09 9.02
CA GLY A 508 8.30 -10.93 9.58
C GLY A 508 8.00 -9.59 8.88
N TYR A 509 8.48 -8.50 9.48
CA TYR A 509 8.20 -7.12 9.05
C TYR A 509 9.31 -6.52 8.18
N HIS A 510 10.56 -6.59 8.64
CA HIS A 510 11.65 -5.75 8.09
C HIS A 510 12.27 -6.24 6.76
N PHE A 511 12.16 -7.54 6.44
CA PHE A 511 12.86 -8.14 5.30
C PHE A 511 11.97 -8.33 4.05
N GLN A 512 10.65 -8.07 4.17
CA GLN A 512 9.68 -8.30 3.09
C GLN A 512 9.45 -7.09 2.17
N ASN A 513 10.14 -5.97 2.39
CA ASN A 513 9.93 -4.74 1.61
C ASN A 513 10.10 -4.96 0.10
N GLY A 514 11.04 -5.83 -0.33
CA GLY A 514 11.22 -6.15 -1.75
C GLY A 514 9.99 -6.82 -2.39
N ILE A 515 9.42 -7.85 -1.74
CA ILE A 515 8.20 -8.53 -2.20
C ILE A 515 6.98 -7.62 -2.10
N LYS A 516 6.83 -6.91 -0.98
CA LYS A 516 5.74 -5.95 -0.76
C LYS A 516 5.71 -4.88 -1.87
N ASN A 517 6.84 -4.24 -2.13
CA ASN A 517 6.94 -3.22 -3.18
C ASN A 517 6.72 -3.82 -4.57
N ARG A 518 7.22 -5.03 -4.84
CA ARG A 518 6.98 -5.68 -6.12
C ARG A 518 5.51 -6.04 -6.34
N LEU A 519 4.81 -6.56 -5.32
CA LEU A 519 3.38 -6.82 -5.39
C LEU A 519 2.60 -5.52 -5.65
N LYS A 520 2.95 -4.44 -4.95
CA LYS A 520 2.39 -3.10 -5.19
C LYS A 520 2.61 -2.69 -6.64
N ASN A 521 3.83 -2.78 -7.14
CA ASN A 521 4.18 -2.38 -8.51
C ASN A 521 3.42 -3.19 -9.56
N VAL A 522 3.38 -4.52 -9.41
CA VAL A 522 2.64 -5.42 -10.31
C VAL A 522 1.13 -5.15 -10.24
N LEU A 523 0.58 -4.85 -9.06
CA LEU A 523 -0.83 -4.48 -8.87
C LEU A 523 -1.19 -3.18 -9.59
N TYR A 524 -0.44 -2.10 -9.35
CA TYR A 524 -0.67 -0.83 -10.02
C TYR A 524 -0.55 -0.96 -11.53
N PHE A 525 0.47 -1.68 -12.00
CA PHE A 525 0.64 -1.95 -13.42
C PHE A 525 -0.53 -2.74 -14.02
N THR A 526 -0.96 -3.83 -13.36
CA THR A 526 -2.05 -4.69 -13.83
C THR A 526 -3.37 -3.94 -13.91
N THR A 527 -3.63 -3.06 -12.94
CA THR A 527 -4.87 -2.28 -12.85
C THR A 527 -4.91 -1.13 -13.86
N LEU A 528 -3.79 -0.43 -14.05
CA LEU A 528 -3.71 0.73 -14.93
C LEU A 528 -3.53 0.38 -16.41
N ASN A 529 -3.22 -0.88 -16.73
CA ASN A 529 -2.98 -1.31 -18.10
C ASN A 529 -4.04 -2.31 -18.59
N ASP A 530 -4.96 -1.81 -19.42
CA ASP A 530 -6.06 -2.60 -20.01
C ASP A 530 -5.62 -3.61 -21.08
N ARG A 531 -4.35 -3.65 -21.47
CA ARG A 531 -3.89 -4.58 -22.51
C ARG A 531 -3.77 -5.99 -21.97
N THR A 532 -4.23 -6.96 -22.74
CA THR A 532 -3.93 -8.37 -22.50
C THR A 532 -2.46 -8.61 -22.77
N ASP A 533 -1.73 -9.06 -21.75
CA ASP A 533 -0.29 -9.25 -21.80
C ASP A 533 0.11 -10.55 -21.10
N LYS A 534 1.22 -11.15 -21.56
CA LYS A 534 1.85 -12.34 -20.98
C LYS A 534 2.19 -12.17 -19.50
N ARG A 535 2.32 -10.93 -19.02
CA ARG A 535 2.51 -10.60 -17.59
C ARG A 535 1.40 -11.11 -16.67
N GLU A 536 0.18 -11.24 -17.19
CA GLU A 536 -0.98 -11.72 -16.40
C GLU A 536 -0.70 -13.12 -15.82
N ASP A 537 0.04 -13.98 -16.53
CA ASP A 537 0.45 -15.30 -16.05
C ASP A 537 1.37 -15.23 -14.83
N GLU A 538 2.38 -14.36 -14.88
CA GLU A 538 3.30 -14.20 -13.75
C GLU A 538 2.60 -13.53 -12.57
N ALA A 539 1.84 -12.45 -12.81
CA ALA A 539 1.07 -11.76 -11.79
C ALA A 539 0.10 -12.72 -11.07
N PHE A 540 -0.55 -13.61 -11.82
CA PHE A 540 -1.42 -14.65 -11.29
C PHE A 540 -0.69 -15.59 -10.32
N TYR A 541 0.41 -16.23 -10.74
CA TYR A 541 1.10 -17.19 -9.87
C TYR A 541 1.87 -16.51 -8.73
N PHE A 542 2.41 -15.32 -8.96
CA PHE A 542 3.11 -14.54 -7.93
C PHE A 542 2.14 -14.14 -6.81
N SER A 543 0.98 -13.59 -7.17
CA SER A 543 -0.08 -13.29 -6.18
C SER A 543 -0.56 -14.55 -5.45
N LEU A 544 -0.77 -15.66 -6.17
CA LEU A 544 -1.23 -16.91 -5.58
C LEU A 544 -0.25 -17.45 -4.53
N LEU A 545 1.05 -17.48 -4.81
CA LEU A 545 2.06 -17.88 -3.83
C LEU A 545 2.16 -16.91 -2.65
N CYS A 546 2.14 -15.60 -2.92
CA CYS A 546 2.23 -14.59 -1.86
C CYS A 546 1.00 -14.54 -0.94
N CYS A 547 -0.14 -15.13 -1.34
CA CYS A 547 -1.29 -15.32 -0.45
C CYS A 547 -0.95 -16.22 0.76
N ALA A 548 0.10 -17.05 0.70
CA ALA A 548 0.57 -17.83 1.84
C ALA A 548 1.22 -16.98 2.94
N ALA A 549 1.50 -15.70 2.71
CA ALA A 549 2.26 -14.86 3.64
C ALA A 549 1.57 -14.75 5.01
N PRO A 550 2.29 -15.00 6.12
CA PRO A 550 1.84 -14.59 7.45
C PRO A 550 1.76 -13.07 7.59
N ASN A 551 2.67 -12.33 6.94
CA ASN A 551 2.63 -10.89 6.88
C ASN A 551 1.32 -10.39 6.23
N LYS A 552 0.53 -9.59 6.98
CA LYS A 552 -0.81 -9.15 6.58
C LYS A 552 -0.76 -8.23 5.37
N ASP A 553 0.25 -7.35 5.27
CA ASP A 553 0.42 -6.41 4.17
C ASP A 553 0.69 -7.13 2.85
N VAL A 554 1.64 -8.07 2.85
CA VAL A 554 1.98 -8.91 1.69
C VAL A 554 0.76 -9.72 1.25
N ARG A 555 0.07 -10.36 2.19
CA ARG A 555 -1.15 -11.14 1.91
C ARG A 555 -2.27 -10.27 1.34
N CYS A 556 -2.45 -9.06 1.87
CA CYS A 556 -3.45 -8.09 1.42
C CYS A 556 -3.20 -7.67 -0.04
N LEU A 557 -1.97 -7.26 -0.37
CA LEU A 557 -1.57 -6.93 -1.74
C LEU A 557 -1.73 -8.11 -2.69
N ALA A 558 -1.33 -9.31 -2.25
CA ALA A 558 -1.44 -10.52 -3.04
C ALA A 558 -2.89 -10.87 -3.36
N MET A 559 -3.79 -10.85 -2.37
CA MET A 559 -5.23 -11.08 -2.60
C MET A 559 -5.84 -10.04 -3.53
N LYS A 560 -5.46 -8.76 -3.38
CA LYS A 560 -5.91 -7.68 -4.25
C LYS A 560 -5.41 -7.88 -5.70
N LEU A 561 -4.14 -8.20 -5.90
CA LEU A 561 -3.59 -8.50 -7.23
C LEU A 561 -4.25 -9.72 -7.87
N LEU A 562 -4.47 -10.79 -7.10
CA LEU A 562 -5.17 -11.98 -7.59
C LEU A 562 -6.59 -11.63 -8.06
N TYR A 563 -7.30 -10.78 -7.31
CA TYR A 563 -8.62 -10.28 -7.71
C TYR A 563 -8.56 -9.48 -9.02
N GLU A 564 -7.61 -8.55 -9.17
CA GLU A 564 -7.50 -7.74 -10.40
C GLU A 564 -7.25 -8.63 -11.62
N VAL A 565 -6.34 -9.61 -11.53
CA VAL A 565 -6.06 -10.54 -12.63
C VAL A 565 -7.28 -11.39 -12.99
N VAL A 566 -7.96 -11.97 -11.99
CA VAL A 566 -9.13 -12.85 -12.20
C VAL A 566 -10.36 -12.08 -12.68
N SER A 567 -10.58 -10.86 -12.18
CA SER A 567 -11.73 -10.04 -12.56
C SER A 567 -11.61 -9.45 -13.97
N LYS A 568 -10.38 -9.15 -14.42
CA LYS A 568 -10.10 -8.62 -15.75
C LYS A 568 -10.28 -9.66 -16.85
N ASN A 569 -9.97 -10.93 -16.57
CA ASN A 569 -9.98 -11.99 -17.56
C ASN A 569 -10.53 -13.32 -17.02
N GLU A 570 -11.73 -13.69 -17.49
CA GLU A 570 -12.44 -14.90 -17.04
C GLU A 570 -11.64 -16.21 -17.25
N CYS A 571 -10.62 -16.25 -18.12
CA CYS A 571 -9.80 -17.47 -18.27
C CYS A 571 -9.05 -17.83 -16.97
N TYR A 572 -8.75 -16.85 -16.12
CA TYR A 572 -8.11 -17.10 -14.83
C TYR A 572 -9.08 -17.63 -13.78
N VAL A 573 -10.40 -17.51 -13.98
CA VAL A 573 -11.40 -18.23 -13.16
C VAL A 573 -11.22 -19.74 -13.35
N ASP A 574 -11.07 -20.20 -14.60
CA ASP A 574 -10.82 -21.61 -14.89
C ASP A 574 -9.48 -22.07 -14.30
N ARG A 575 -8.45 -21.25 -14.47
CA ARG A 575 -7.11 -21.55 -14.01
C ARG A 575 -7.04 -21.66 -12.49
N VAL A 576 -7.61 -20.71 -11.75
CA VAL A 576 -7.56 -20.73 -10.28
C VAL A 576 -8.33 -21.92 -9.69
N ILE A 577 -9.46 -22.28 -10.31
CA ILE A 577 -10.22 -23.49 -9.95
C ILE A 577 -9.39 -24.76 -10.20
N LEU A 578 -8.66 -24.82 -11.30
CA LEU A 578 -7.80 -25.96 -11.65
C LEU A 578 -6.64 -26.11 -10.65
N GLU A 579 -5.94 -25.02 -10.35
CA GLU A 579 -4.78 -25.03 -9.46
C GLU A 579 -5.14 -25.28 -7.99
N TYR A 580 -6.37 -24.97 -7.57
CA TYR A 580 -6.83 -25.14 -6.17
C TYR A 580 -6.55 -26.52 -5.58
N ASN A 581 -6.67 -27.59 -6.37
CA ASN A 581 -6.43 -28.96 -5.89
C ASN A 581 -4.94 -29.29 -5.65
N ARG A 582 -4.03 -28.49 -6.21
CA ARG A 582 -2.57 -28.61 -6.02
C ARG A 582 -2.06 -27.76 -4.85
N ILE A 583 -2.92 -26.89 -4.32
CA ILE A 583 -2.57 -25.94 -3.25
C ILE A 583 -2.90 -26.60 -1.92
N PHE A 584 -1.87 -26.79 -1.09
CA PHE A 584 -2.02 -27.35 0.25
C PHE A 584 -2.11 -26.27 1.35
N ASP A 585 -1.79 -25.01 1.04
CA ASP A 585 -1.80 -23.94 2.03
C ASP A 585 -3.20 -23.36 2.28
N PHE A 586 -3.62 -23.28 3.55
CA PHE A 586 -4.95 -22.83 3.92
C PHE A 586 -5.23 -21.35 3.63
N TYR A 587 -4.22 -20.47 3.71
CA TYR A 587 -4.41 -19.05 3.37
C TYR A 587 -4.59 -18.85 1.87
N ILE A 588 -3.83 -19.57 1.03
CA ILE A 588 -4.04 -19.53 -0.42
C ILE A 588 -5.45 -20.05 -0.76
N GLN A 589 -5.88 -21.17 -0.17
CA GLN A 589 -7.23 -21.72 -0.40
C GLN A 589 -8.33 -20.73 -0.01
N GLU A 590 -8.21 -20.07 1.15
CA GLU A 590 -9.15 -19.03 1.57
C GLU A 590 -9.17 -17.85 0.59
N ALA A 591 -8.00 -17.39 0.15
CA ALA A 591 -7.87 -16.28 -0.81
C ALA A 591 -8.55 -16.61 -2.13
N VAL A 592 -8.37 -17.84 -2.66
CA VAL A 592 -9.06 -18.29 -3.88
C VAL A 592 -10.57 -18.27 -3.70
N ILE A 593 -11.09 -18.78 -2.58
CA ILE A 593 -12.52 -18.75 -2.30
C ILE A 593 -13.01 -17.31 -2.20
N TYR A 594 -12.25 -16.41 -1.59
CA TYR A 594 -12.64 -15.01 -1.46
C TYR A 594 -12.66 -14.28 -2.81
N VAL A 595 -11.63 -14.43 -3.63
CA VAL A 595 -11.59 -13.83 -4.97
C VAL A 595 -12.76 -14.32 -5.82
N LEU A 596 -13.01 -15.63 -5.84
CA LEU A 596 -14.11 -16.21 -6.60
C LEU A 596 -15.49 -15.76 -6.09
N SER A 597 -15.62 -15.47 -4.78
CA SER A 597 -16.91 -15.04 -4.22
C SER A 597 -17.29 -13.62 -4.62
N GLN A 598 -16.33 -12.84 -5.11
CA GLN A 598 -16.53 -11.48 -5.64
C GLN A 598 -16.76 -11.44 -7.16
N MET A 599 -16.74 -12.59 -7.83
CA MET A 599 -17.05 -12.70 -9.26
C MET A 599 -18.57 -12.68 -9.49
N ARG A 600 -18.99 -12.66 -10.77
CA ARG A 600 -20.42 -12.65 -11.15
C ARG A 600 -21.15 -13.87 -10.59
N LYS A 601 -22.23 -13.63 -9.83
CA LYS A 601 -22.97 -14.66 -9.05
C LYS A 601 -23.55 -15.81 -9.87
N ASP A 602 -23.77 -15.62 -11.16
CA ASP A 602 -24.34 -16.59 -12.08
C ASP A 602 -23.30 -17.45 -12.83
N ASN A 603 -22.01 -17.32 -12.51
CA ASN A 603 -20.96 -18.12 -13.14
C ASN A 603 -21.09 -19.60 -12.75
N SER A 604 -21.51 -20.44 -13.71
CA SER A 604 -21.78 -21.87 -13.50
C SER A 604 -20.57 -22.65 -13.02
N LYS A 605 -19.35 -22.28 -13.45
CA LYS A 605 -18.12 -22.99 -13.10
C LYS A 605 -17.76 -22.78 -11.62
N ILE A 606 -17.94 -21.56 -11.12
CA ILE A 606 -17.76 -21.24 -9.70
C ILE A 606 -18.80 -21.96 -8.85
N ILE A 607 -20.06 -21.99 -9.31
CA ILE A 607 -21.15 -22.72 -8.64
C ILE A 607 -20.80 -24.21 -8.49
N ASP A 608 -20.34 -24.84 -9.57
CA ASP A 608 -19.99 -26.27 -9.57
C ASP A 608 -18.75 -26.56 -8.70
N PHE A 609 -17.75 -25.67 -8.76
CA PHE A 609 -16.58 -25.71 -7.89
C PHE A 609 -16.95 -25.63 -6.41
N TYR A 610 -17.79 -24.68 -6.01
CA TYR A 610 -18.23 -24.56 -4.62
C TYR A 610 -19.09 -25.73 -4.15
N LYS A 611 -19.97 -26.27 -4.99
CA LYS A 611 -20.71 -27.51 -4.67
C LYS A 611 -19.75 -28.67 -4.42
N LYS A 612 -18.71 -28.81 -5.23
CA LYS A 612 -17.66 -29.82 -5.07
C LYS A 612 -16.90 -29.64 -3.75
N ILE A 613 -16.46 -28.42 -3.44
CA ILE A 613 -15.80 -28.08 -2.18
C ILE A 613 -16.67 -28.43 -0.97
N ILE A 614 -17.96 -28.06 -1.00
CA ILE A 614 -18.89 -28.34 0.10
C ILE A 614 -18.99 -29.85 0.35
N ALA A 615 -19.05 -30.65 -0.72
CA ALA A 615 -19.22 -32.10 -0.67
C ALA A 615 -17.95 -32.87 -0.31
N GLU A 616 -16.79 -32.45 -0.81
CA GLU A 616 -15.54 -33.24 -0.75
C GLU A 616 -14.54 -32.78 0.33
N GLN A 617 -14.52 -31.49 0.70
CA GLN A 617 -13.54 -30.98 1.67
C GLN A 617 -14.09 -31.03 3.09
N ASP A 618 -13.52 -31.93 3.92
CA ASP A 618 -13.95 -32.18 5.31
C ASP A 618 -13.98 -30.92 6.18
N ASN A 619 -12.92 -30.10 6.12
CA ASN A 619 -12.78 -28.89 6.91
C ASN A 619 -12.63 -27.68 5.99
N LEU A 620 -13.42 -26.64 6.23
CA LEU A 620 -13.25 -25.31 5.65
C LEU A 620 -13.23 -24.31 6.79
N ASN A 621 -12.48 -23.23 6.62
CA ASN A 621 -12.50 -22.16 7.61
C ASN A 621 -13.83 -21.39 7.58
N ALA A 622 -14.14 -20.72 8.69
CA ALA A 622 -15.39 -20.03 8.90
C ALA A 622 -15.68 -18.95 7.83
N LYS A 623 -14.69 -18.10 7.50
CA LYS A 623 -14.83 -17.03 6.51
C LYS A 623 -15.16 -17.59 5.11
N SER A 624 -14.51 -18.69 4.70
CA SER A 624 -14.78 -19.37 3.44
C SER A 624 -16.21 -19.91 3.34
N LEU A 625 -16.72 -20.54 4.41
CA LEU A 625 -18.11 -21.02 4.46
C LEU A 625 -19.11 -19.88 4.28
N ARG A 626 -18.90 -18.77 5.00
CA ARG A 626 -19.71 -17.57 4.93
C ARG A 626 -19.71 -16.95 3.52
N ARG A 627 -18.55 -16.88 2.86
CA ARG A 627 -18.39 -16.36 1.49
C ARG A 627 -19.07 -17.23 0.44
N ILE A 628 -18.91 -18.56 0.52
CA ILE A 628 -19.57 -19.50 -0.40
C ILE A 628 -21.11 -19.41 -0.25
N SER A 629 -21.60 -19.39 1.00
CA SER A 629 -23.04 -19.30 1.26
C SER A 629 -23.64 -17.98 0.79
N ALA A 630 -22.91 -16.87 0.93
CA ALA A 630 -23.30 -15.57 0.40
C ALA A 630 -23.35 -15.53 -1.13
N TYR A 631 -22.40 -16.20 -1.79
CA TYR A 631 -22.38 -16.33 -3.25
C TYR A 631 -23.64 -17.03 -3.79
N PHE A 632 -24.16 -18.05 -3.07
CA PHE A 632 -25.45 -18.69 -3.37
C PHE A 632 -26.68 -17.85 -3.01
N GLY A 633 -26.51 -16.61 -2.55
CA GLY A 633 -27.60 -15.72 -2.17
C GLY A 633 -28.27 -16.07 -0.84
N LYS A 634 -27.67 -16.96 -0.03
CA LYS A 634 -28.19 -17.36 1.28
C LYS A 634 -27.09 -17.30 2.34
N PRO A 635 -26.68 -16.10 2.80
CA PRO A 635 -25.50 -15.88 3.64
C PRO A 635 -25.35 -16.83 4.85
N TYR A 636 -26.44 -17.23 5.48
CA TYR A 636 -26.47 -18.01 6.73
C TYR A 636 -26.84 -19.49 6.56
N SER A 637 -26.97 -19.98 5.32
CA SER A 637 -27.50 -21.32 5.05
C SER A 637 -26.55 -22.48 5.38
N TYR A 638 -25.29 -22.18 5.70
CA TYR A 638 -24.25 -23.17 6.04
C TYR A 638 -24.58 -24.01 7.29
N ILE A 639 -25.45 -23.53 8.19
CA ILE A 639 -25.97 -24.33 9.32
C ILE A 639 -26.68 -25.60 8.85
N ASN A 640 -27.22 -25.60 7.63
CA ASN A 640 -27.89 -26.76 7.03
C ASN A 640 -26.92 -27.74 6.37
N TRP A 641 -25.63 -27.41 6.28
CA TRP A 641 -24.64 -28.28 5.65
C TRP A 641 -24.24 -29.37 6.65
N ASN A 642 -24.18 -30.61 6.17
CA ASN A 642 -23.75 -31.74 6.99
C ASN A 642 -22.22 -31.83 6.92
N ARG A 643 -21.53 -31.32 7.95
CA ARG A 643 -20.07 -31.28 7.98
C ARG A 643 -19.52 -31.95 9.23
N LYS A 644 -18.25 -32.36 9.17
CA LYS A 644 -17.57 -32.98 10.30
C LYS A 644 -17.63 -32.07 11.53
N ASN A 645 -18.11 -32.64 12.64
CA ASN A 645 -18.12 -31.97 13.93
C ASN A 645 -16.79 -32.21 14.65
N LEU A 646 -16.02 -31.14 14.86
CA LEU A 646 -14.73 -31.17 15.55
C LEU A 646 -14.89 -31.10 17.07
N PHE A 647 -16.04 -30.63 17.57
CA PHE A 647 -16.36 -30.65 19.00
C PHE A 647 -16.73 -32.06 19.46
N LYS A 648 -16.18 -32.47 20.60
CA LYS A 648 -16.56 -33.70 21.30
C LYS A 648 -16.70 -33.41 22.79
N TYR A 649 -17.87 -33.75 23.34
CA TYR A 649 -18.11 -33.67 24.77
C TYR A 649 -17.25 -34.68 25.54
N ASN A 650 -16.60 -34.22 26.60
CA ASN A 650 -15.85 -35.03 27.55
C ASN A 650 -16.05 -34.47 28.96
N GLU A 651 -16.69 -35.25 29.83
CA GLU A 651 -17.00 -34.83 31.20
C GLU A 651 -15.75 -34.60 32.07
N ASP A 652 -14.64 -35.26 31.73
CA ASP A 652 -13.35 -35.15 32.43
C ASP A 652 -12.41 -34.14 31.74
N ALA A 653 -12.92 -33.31 30.83
CA ALA A 653 -12.10 -32.35 30.09
C ALA A 653 -11.47 -31.32 31.04
N VAL A 654 -10.19 -31.03 30.82
CA VAL A 654 -9.43 -29.99 31.53
C VAL A 654 -8.59 -29.22 30.51
N VAL A 655 -8.48 -27.90 30.70
CA VAL A 655 -7.61 -27.05 29.88
C VAL A 655 -6.14 -27.39 30.16
N SER A 656 -5.43 -27.91 29.16
CA SER A 656 -4.02 -28.28 29.31
C SER A 656 -3.12 -27.05 29.45
N ASP A 657 -1.92 -27.23 30.01
CA ASP A 657 -0.90 -26.18 30.02
C ASP A 657 -0.49 -25.77 28.60
N TYR A 658 -0.45 -26.73 27.67
CA TYR A 658 -0.11 -26.47 26.27
C TYR A 658 -1.05 -25.45 25.62
N LEU A 659 -2.37 -25.66 25.72
CA LEU A 659 -3.33 -24.71 25.14
C LEU A 659 -3.38 -23.40 25.93
N SER A 660 -3.36 -23.50 27.27
CA SER A 660 -3.35 -22.32 28.14
C SER A 660 -2.20 -21.39 27.80
N ASP A 661 -1.02 -21.95 27.49
CA ASP A 661 0.14 -21.16 27.17
C ASP A 661 0.02 -20.44 25.81
N ILE A 662 -0.57 -21.09 24.82
CA ILE A 662 -0.84 -20.48 23.51
C ILE A 662 -1.86 -19.33 23.66
N LEU A 663 -3.02 -19.62 24.26
CA LEU A 663 -4.12 -18.66 24.35
C LEU A 663 -3.75 -17.42 25.16
N PHE A 664 -3.11 -17.61 26.32
CA PHE A 664 -2.66 -16.48 27.14
C PHE A 664 -1.63 -15.60 26.42
N TYR A 665 -0.75 -16.20 25.62
CA TYR A 665 0.25 -15.43 24.88
C TYR A 665 -0.40 -14.64 23.74
N VAL A 666 -1.33 -15.25 22.99
CA VAL A 666 -2.09 -14.57 21.95
C VAL A 666 -2.93 -13.43 22.54
N ASP A 667 -3.66 -13.65 23.64
CA ASP A 667 -4.50 -12.63 24.29
C ASP A 667 -3.65 -11.42 24.77
N ILE A 668 -2.42 -11.65 25.25
CA ILE A 668 -1.50 -10.57 25.62
C ILE A 668 -1.01 -9.79 24.40
N MET A 669 -0.56 -10.50 23.36
CA MET A 669 0.15 -9.91 22.22
C MET A 669 -0.78 -9.41 21.11
N ASN A 670 -2.04 -9.87 21.08
CA ASN A 670 -3.07 -9.45 20.14
C ASN A 670 -4.46 -9.63 20.77
N LYS A 671 -4.80 -8.69 21.66
CA LYS A 671 -6.00 -8.74 22.51
C LYS A 671 -7.30 -9.03 21.77
N ASP A 672 -7.47 -8.45 20.59
CA ASP A 672 -8.76 -8.43 19.89
C ASP A 672 -8.84 -9.49 18.77
N PHE A 673 -7.85 -10.38 18.71
CA PHE A 673 -7.83 -11.44 17.71
C PHE A 673 -8.73 -12.63 18.06
N LEU A 674 -8.70 -13.11 19.31
CA LEU A 674 -9.50 -14.26 19.70
C LEU A 674 -10.98 -13.86 19.78
N PRO A 675 -11.91 -14.74 19.34
CA PRO A 675 -13.36 -14.48 19.44
C PRO A 675 -13.90 -14.52 20.90
N PHE A 676 -13.01 -14.64 21.88
CA PHE A 676 -13.29 -14.68 23.31
C PHE A 676 -12.08 -14.17 24.10
N ARG A 677 -12.26 -13.79 25.36
CA ARG A 677 -11.17 -13.38 26.26
C ARG A 677 -10.64 -14.53 27.09
N TYR A 678 -9.32 -14.64 27.20
CA TYR A 678 -8.65 -15.70 27.96
C TYR A 678 -7.71 -15.13 29.03
N TRP A 679 -8.09 -15.24 30.32
CA TRP A 679 -7.26 -14.79 31.45
C TRP A 679 -6.57 -15.93 32.20
N GLY A 680 -6.98 -17.17 31.93
CA GLY A 680 -6.44 -18.36 32.55
C GLY A 680 -7.43 -19.52 32.48
N LYS A 681 -7.01 -20.70 32.94
CA LYS A 681 -7.78 -21.95 32.82
C LYS A 681 -9.18 -21.86 33.43
N ASP A 682 -9.31 -21.12 34.53
CA ASP A 682 -10.58 -20.95 35.25
C ASP A 682 -11.35 -19.68 34.84
N HIS A 683 -10.78 -18.84 33.97
CA HIS A 683 -11.31 -17.52 33.62
C HIS A 683 -11.32 -17.31 32.10
N ILE A 684 -12.34 -17.89 31.47
CA ILE A 684 -12.60 -17.78 30.02
C ILE A 684 -13.94 -17.09 29.81
N ASN A 685 -13.95 -15.98 29.08
CA ASN A 685 -15.17 -15.25 28.79
C ASN A 685 -15.50 -15.29 27.28
N MET A 686 -16.49 -16.11 26.92
CA MET A 686 -17.08 -16.12 25.60
C MET A 686 -18.32 -15.24 25.54
N TYR A 687 -18.25 -14.18 24.75
CA TYR A 687 -19.37 -13.28 24.47
C TYR A 687 -20.51 -14.02 23.74
N THR A 688 -20.16 -14.88 22.79
CA THR A 688 -21.11 -15.72 22.04
C THR A 688 -20.79 -17.19 22.28
N LYS A 689 -21.75 -17.91 22.87
CA LYS A 689 -21.66 -19.35 23.16
C LYS A 689 -22.45 -20.14 22.14
N PHE A 690 -22.06 -21.39 21.92
CA PHE A 690 -22.79 -22.32 21.06
C PHE A 690 -23.76 -23.17 21.88
N LEU A 691 -24.94 -23.44 21.32
CA LEU A 691 -25.95 -24.30 21.93
C LEU A 691 -25.55 -25.77 21.81
N ALA A 692 -25.81 -26.57 22.86
CA ALA A 692 -25.59 -28.00 22.88
C ALA A 692 -26.77 -28.81 22.30
N ASN A 693 -27.92 -28.16 22.10
CA ASN A 693 -29.11 -28.74 21.49
C ASN A 693 -28.85 -29.21 20.06
N ASP A 694 -29.63 -30.20 19.62
CA ASP A 694 -29.57 -30.65 18.22
C ASP A 694 -29.98 -29.50 17.28
N LYS A 695 -29.19 -29.26 16.23
CA LYS A 695 -29.48 -28.13 15.33
C LYS A 695 -30.84 -28.24 14.63
N ASN A 696 -31.39 -29.45 14.45
CA ASN A 696 -32.72 -29.62 13.87
C ASN A 696 -33.84 -29.27 14.87
N GLU A 697 -33.60 -29.51 16.17
CA GLU A 697 -34.49 -29.05 17.24
C GLU A 697 -34.56 -27.51 17.25
N ILE A 698 -33.39 -26.84 17.27
CA ILE A 698 -33.33 -25.37 17.23
C ILE A 698 -33.90 -24.82 15.92
N SER A 699 -33.61 -25.45 14.78
CA SER A 699 -34.22 -25.07 13.50
C SER A 699 -35.75 -25.19 13.53
N SER A 700 -36.30 -26.21 14.20
CA SER A 700 -37.74 -26.38 14.37
C SER A 700 -38.35 -25.26 15.23
N ILE A 701 -37.66 -24.84 16.29
CA ILE A 701 -38.05 -23.68 17.11
C ILE A 701 -38.05 -22.41 16.27
N ASN A 702 -36.96 -22.11 15.57
CA ASN A 702 -36.86 -20.91 14.72
C ASN A 702 -37.96 -20.90 13.63
N ASN A 703 -38.24 -22.04 13.00
CA ASN A 703 -39.31 -22.17 12.02
C ASN A 703 -40.71 -21.97 12.63
N TYR A 704 -40.96 -22.50 13.83
CA TYR A 704 -42.19 -22.27 14.59
C TYR A 704 -42.40 -20.77 14.84
N LEU A 705 -41.35 -20.09 15.34
CA LEU A 705 -41.38 -18.66 15.61
C LEU A 705 -41.60 -17.84 14.33
N TYR A 706 -40.87 -18.13 13.26
CA TYR A 706 -41.03 -17.47 11.98
C TYR A 706 -42.47 -17.60 11.44
N ASN A 707 -43.04 -18.80 11.45
CA ASN A 707 -44.40 -19.02 10.95
C ASN A 707 -45.45 -18.27 11.77
N LYS A 708 -45.30 -18.23 13.10
CA LYS A 708 -46.24 -17.58 14.01
C LYS A 708 -46.11 -16.06 14.03
N TYR A 709 -44.89 -15.53 13.92
CA TYR A 709 -44.57 -14.13 14.15
C TYR A 709 -44.05 -13.39 12.90
N SER A 710 -44.11 -13.98 11.70
CA SER A 710 -43.74 -13.30 10.44
C SER A 710 -44.44 -11.96 10.23
N CYS A 711 -45.66 -11.78 10.76
CA CYS A 711 -46.39 -10.51 10.71
C CYS A 711 -45.72 -9.33 11.42
N VAL A 712 -44.70 -9.58 12.25
CA VAL A 712 -43.95 -8.54 12.97
C VAL A 712 -42.68 -8.10 12.25
N CYS A 713 -42.26 -8.79 11.18
CA CYS A 713 -40.99 -8.52 10.50
C CYS A 713 -41.00 -7.10 9.89
N GLY A 714 -40.02 -6.28 10.27
CA GLY A 714 -39.95 -4.87 9.88
C GLY A 714 -40.97 -3.97 10.61
N GLY A 715 -41.71 -4.51 11.58
CA GLY A 715 -42.62 -3.76 12.44
C GLY A 715 -41.88 -3.08 13.60
N LYS A 716 -42.50 -2.07 14.21
CA LYS A 716 -41.93 -1.29 15.33
C LYS A 716 -41.49 -2.16 16.53
N CYS A 717 -42.13 -3.30 16.73
CA CYS A 717 -41.89 -4.26 17.80
C CYS A 717 -40.73 -5.23 17.53
N SER A 718 -40.15 -5.24 16.32
CA SER A 718 -38.92 -5.98 16.05
C SER A 718 -37.80 -5.47 16.96
N GLY A 719 -37.16 -6.37 17.72
CA GLY A 719 -36.11 -6.03 18.68
C GLY A 719 -36.58 -5.49 20.03
N TRP A 720 -37.88 -5.52 20.32
CA TRP A 720 -38.36 -5.14 21.65
C TRP A 720 -38.09 -6.24 22.68
N LEU A 721 -37.43 -5.88 23.78
CA LEU A 721 -37.23 -6.77 24.91
C LEU A 721 -38.56 -7.32 25.46
N ALA A 722 -39.63 -6.51 25.46
CA ALA A 722 -40.95 -6.96 25.88
C ALA A 722 -41.54 -8.05 24.96
N PHE A 723 -41.23 -7.99 23.67
CA PHE A 723 -41.67 -9.00 22.70
C PHE A 723 -40.86 -10.28 22.86
N GLU A 724 -39.55 -10.17 23.04
CA GLU A 724 -38.66 -11.29 23.35
C GLU A 724 -39.09 -12.02 24.65
N ASN A 725 -39.29 -11.28 25.75
CA ASN A 725 -39.74 -11.82 27.04
C ASN A 725 -41.08 -12.57 26.97
N ARG A 726 -41.95 -12.19 26.02
CA ARG A 726 -43.22 -12.88 25.79
C ARG A 726 -43.05 -14.21 25.05
N ILE A 727 -42.08 -14.28 24.14
CA ILE A 727 -41.80 -15.47 23.33
C ILE A 727 -41.00 -16.50 24.13
N MET A 728 -40.08 -16.07 24.99
CA MET A 728 -39.19 -16.95 25.74
C MET A 728 -39.91 -18.11 26.49
N PRO A 729 -41.02 -17.89 27.22
CA PRO A 729 -41.76 -18.97 27.86
C PRO A 729 -42.32 -20.02 26.89
N GLU A 730 -42.64 -19.63 25.65
CA GLU A 730 -43.06 -20.59 24.62
C GLU A 730 -41.90 -21.50 24.21
N ILE A 731 -40.68 -20.95 24.11
CA ILE A 731 -39.48 -21.70 23.76
C ILE A 731 -39.11 -22.66 24.89
N GLU A 732 -39.12 -22.20 26.13
CA GLU A 732 -38.85 -23.00 27.33
C GLU A 732 -39.81 -24.19 27.46
N SER A 733 -41.04 -24.05 26.93
CA SER A 733 -42.01 -25.15 26.88
C SER A 733 -41.71 -26.20 25.79
N ILE A 734 -40.90 -25.86 24.78
CA ILE A 734 -40.53 -26.72 23.66
C ILE A 734 -39.24 -27.49 23.96
N ALA A 735 -38.20 -26.80 24.45
CA ALA A 735 -36.90 -27.40 24.70
C ALA A 735 -36.14 -26.68 25.83
N GLU A 736 -35.32 -27.45 26.56
CA GLU A 736 -34.35 -26.89 27.51
C GLU A 736 -33.09 -26.45 26.74
N ILE A 737 -32.79 -25.15 26.78
CA ILE A 737 -31.69 -24.57 26.01
C ILE A 737 -30.40 -24.65 26.82
N LYS A 738 -29.41 -25.39 26.30
CA LYS A 738 -28.10 -25.62 26.94
C LYS A 738 -26.98 -25.10 26.06
N THR A 739 -25.87 -24.67 26.66
CA THR A 739 -24.65 -24.32 25.93
C THR A 739 -23.63 -25.45 25.97
N LEU A 740 -22.71 -25.48 25.00
CA LEU A 740 -21.58 -26.41 25.03
C LEU A 740 -20.74 -26.25 26.31
N ASP A 741 -20.22 -27.37 26.81
CA ASP A 741 -19.29 -27.39 27.93
C ASP A 741 -17.96 -26.72 27.54
N MET A 742 -17.50 -25.79 28.37
CA MET A 742 -16.33 -24.95 28.08
C MET A 742 -15.03 -25.76 28.08
N ASN A 743 -14.88 -26.71 29.00
CA ASN A 743 -13.66 -27.51 29.06
C ASN A 743 -13.56 -28.46 27.87
N SER A 744 -14.67 -29.11 27.50
CA SER A 744 -14.78 -29.92 26.29
C SER A 744 -14.52 -29.11 25.02
N PHE A 745 -14.99 -27.86 25.00
CA PHE A 745 -14.72 -26.91 23.91
C PHE A 745 -13.22 -26.67 23.79
N MET A 746 -12.54 -26.36 24.88
CA MET A 746 -11.11 -26.07 24.89
C MET A 746 -10.27 -27.30 24.53
N GLU A 747 -10.60 -28.47 25.06
CA GLU A 747 -9.91 -29.73 24.71
C GLU A 747 -10.08 -30.07 23.21
N SER A 748 -11.27 -29.86 22.67
CA SER A 748 -11.52 -30.04 21.23
C SER A 748 -10.77 -29.01 20.39
N PHE A 749 -10.70 -27.76 20.86
CA PHE A 749 -9.96 -26.70 20.18
C PHE A 749 -8.45 -27.01 20.16
N GLU A 750 -7.88 -27.51 21.25
CA GLU A 750 -6.49 -27.93 21.33
C GLU A 750 -6.13 -29.00 20.29
N LYS A 751 -7.03 -29.96 20.02
CA LYS A 751 -6.80 -30.98 18.98
C LYS A 751 -6.62 -30.35 17.60
N VAL A 752 -7.34 -29.27 17.32
CA VAL A 752 -7.18 -28.51 16.07
C VAL A 752 -5.85 -27.74 16.06
N PHE A 753 -5.49 -27.08 17.16
CA PHE A 753 -4.19 -26.41 17.30
C PHE A 753 -3.03 -27.36 17.04
N ARG A 754 -3.03 -28.53 17.69
CA ARG A 754 -1.97 -29.54 17.53
C ARG A 754 -1.85 -29.99 16.08
N TYR A 755 -2.98 -30.25 15.42
CA TYR A 755 -2.99 -30.60 14.00
C TYR A 755 -2.37 -29.50 13.13
N VAL A 756 -2.78 -28.24 13.31
CA VAL A 756 -2.28 -27.11 12.49
C VAL A 756 -0.81 -26.80 12.79
N PHE A 757 -0.41 -26.85 14.06
CA PHE A 757 0.98 -26.61 14.46
C PHE A 757 1.91 -27.69 13.93
N GLU A 758 1.48 -28.96 13.97
CA GLU A 758 2.19 -30.07 13.33
C GLU A 758 2.22 -29.90 11.80
N TYR A 759 1.12 -29.43 11.20
CA TYR A 759 1.02 -29.18 9.76
C TYR A 759 2.09 -28.19 9.26
N TYR A 760 2.30 -27.10 10.01
CA TYR A 760 3.27 -26.04 9.68
C TYR A 760 4.62 -26.15 10.40
N ASN A 761 4.87 -27.24 11.14
CA ASN A 761 6.08 -27.45 11.94
C ASN A 761 6.36 -26.32 12.96
N ILE A 762 5.31 -25.85 13.64
CA ILE A 762 5.36 -24.75 14.62
C ILE A 762 5.61 -25.31 16.03
N SER A 763 6.60 -24.76 16.74
CA SER A 763 6.85 -25.07 18.15
C SER A 763 5.89 -24.30 19.06
N ALA A 764 5.43 -24.95 20.13
CA ALA A 764 4.62 -24.32 21.17
C ALA A 764 5.44 -23.74 22.35
N ASP A 765 6.77 -23.95 22.39
CA ASP A 765 7.60 -23.51 23.51
C ASP A 765 7.92 -22.00 23.46
N ARG A 766 7.38 -21.27 24.44
CA ARG A 766 7.55 -19.82 24.67
C ARG A 766 9.00 -19.37 24.84
N LYS A 767 9.90 -20.22 25.35
CA LYS A 767 11.29 -19.81 25.67
C LYS A 767 12.11 -19.40 24.44
N SER A 768 11.63 -19.76 23.26
CA SER A 768 12.24 -19.41 21.97
C SER A 768 11.73 -18.10 21.36
N MET A 769 10.66 -17.50 21.91
CA MET A 769 9.91 -16.40 21.28
C MET A 769 10.05 -15.09 22.07
N ASN A 770 11.25 -14.51 22.08
CA ASN A 770 11.45 -13.13 22.56
C ASN A 770 11.19 -12.16 21.39
N ILE A 771 9.93 -12.09 20.95
CA ILE A 771 9.52 -11.44 19.69
C ILE A 771 8.76 -10.14 20.00
N ARG A 772 9.07 -9.06 19.30
CA ARG A 772 8.33 -7.78 19.39
C ARG A 772 6.90 -7.99 18.88
N GLU A 773 5.94 -7.20 19.37
CA GLU A 773 4.53 -7.33 19.00
C GLU A 773 4.27 -7.34 17.48
N GLY A 774 4.88 -6.40 16.75
CA GLY A 774 4.75 -6.37 15.28
C GLY A 774 5.30 -7.61 14.58
N ASP A 775 6.45 -8.13 15.02
CA ASP A 775 7.03 -9.36 14.47
C ASP A 775 6.16 -10.59 14.81
N PHE A 776 5.49 -10.57 15.97
CA PHE A 776 4.56 -11.62 16.38
C PHE A 776 3.32 -11.65 15.47
N HIS A 777 2.72 -10.50 15.16
CA HIS A 777 1.56 -10.40 14.25
C HIS A 777 1.86 -10.93 12.84
N HIS A 778 3.11 -10.87 12.40
CA HIS A 778 3.55 -11.33 11.07
C HIS A 778 4.30 -12.67 11.10
N SER A 779 4.12 -13.45 12.17
CA SER A 779 4.80 -14.72 12.36
C SER A 779 4.00 -15.91 11.81
N VAL A 780 4.71 -16.99 11.44
CA VAL A 780 4.08 -18.28 11.11
C VAL A 780 3.27 -18.84 12.28
N TYR A 781 3.65 -18.51 13.52
CA TYR A 781 2.89 -18.86 14.72
C TYR A 781 1.48 -18.28 14.68
N MET A 782 1.34 -16.97 14.43
CA MET A 782 0.03 -16.32 14.33
C MET A 782 -0.79 -16.83 13.14
N LYS A 783 -0.15 -17.16 12.02
CA LYS A 783 -0.81 -17.88 10.91
C LYS A 783 -1.41 -19.22 11.37
N GLY A 784 -0.67 -20.00 12.15
CA GLY A 784 -1.15 -21.26 12.73
C GLY A 784 -2.34 -21.06 13.66
N VAL A 785 -2.32 -20.02 14.50
CA VAL A 785 -3.43 -19.67 15.41
C VAL A 785 -4.69 -19.29 14.64
N ASP A 786 -4.57 -18.47 13.59
CA ASP A 786 -5.66 -18.04 12.72
C ASP A 786 -6.31 -19.20 11.97
N ILE A 787 -5.50 -20.06 11.36
CA ILE A 787 -6.01 -21.25 10.67
C ILE A 787 -6.73 -22.18 11.66
N ALA A 788 -6.16 -22.44 12.83
CA ALA A 788 -6.79 -23.32 13.83
C ALA A 788 -8.14 -22.75 14.31
N THR A 789 -8.19 -21.45 14.60
CA THR A 789 -9.41 -20.74 15.01
C THR A 789 -10.47 -20.81 13.92
N GLY A 790 -10.10 -20.48 12.68
CA GLY A 790 -11.00 -20.49 11.52
C GLY A 790 -11.58 -21.88 11.23
N LEU A 791 -10.76 -22.94 11.30
CA LEU A 791 -11.22 -24.32 11.09
C LEU A 791 -12.16 -24.80 12.20
N TYR A 792 -11.86 -24.50 13.46
CA TYR A 792 -12.69 -24.93 14.58
C TYR A 792 -14.05 -24.23 14.58
N TYR A 793 -14.07 -22.90 14.44
CA TYR A 793 -15.31 -22.13 14.31
C TYR A 793 -16.09 -22.46 13.04
N GLY A 794 -15.40 -22.80 11.95
CA GLY A 794 -16.03 -23.30 10.71
C GLY A 794 -16.80 -24.61 10.91
N SER A 795 -16.28 -25.50 11.77
CA SER A 795 -17.01 -26.71 12.18
C SER A 795 -18.21 -26.37 13.07
N LEU A 796 -18.02 -25.49 14.06
CA LEU A 796 -19.08 -25.12 15.00
C LEU A 796 -20.27 -24.45 14.30
N MET A 797 -20.03 -23.47 13.42
CA MET A 797 -21.09 -22.73 12.71
C MET A 797 -21.94 -23.60 11.76
N CYS A 798 -21.42 -24.75 11.32
CA CYS A 798 -22.17 -25.73 10.52
C CYS A 798 -22.99 -26.72 11.38
N ASN A 799 -22.66 -26.85 12.66
CA ASN A 799 -23.20 -27.89 13.54
C ASN A 799 -24.05 -27.35 14.68
N TYR A 800 -23.88 -26.07 15.05
CA TYR A 800 -24.50 -25.49 16.23
C TYR A 800 -25.01 -24.07 15.96
N TYR A 801 -26.18 -23.76 16.50
CA TYR A 801 -26.66 -22.38 16.67
C TYR A 801 -25.95 -21.73 17.85
N THR A 802 -26.00 -20.40 17.91
CA THR A 802 -25.49 -19.62 19.03
C THR A 802 -26.56 -19.37 20.07
N ASN A 803 -26.15 -18.95 21.27
CA ASN A 803 -27.05 -18.50 22.32
C ASN A 803 -27.60 -17.07 22.11
N GLN A 804 -27.23 -16.40 21.01
CA GLN A 804 -27.80 -15.11 20.65
C GLN A 804 -29.21 -15.33 20.11
N PHE A 805 -30.18 -14.53 20.58
CA PHE A 805 -31.57 -14.61 20.19
C PHE A 805 -32.01 -13.30 19.56
N ALA A 806 -32.70 -13.38 18.42
CA ALA A 806 -33.18 -12.21 17.69
C ALA A 806 -34.69 -12.23 17.49
N THR A 807 -35.26 -11.03 17.37
CA THR A 807 -36.65 -10.79 16.99
C THR A 807 -36.72 -9.83 15.81
N TYR A 808 -36.01 -10.16 14.72
CA TYR A 808 -35.85 -9.35 13.49
C TYR A 808 -35.06 -8.04 13.67
N ASN A 809 -34.20 -7.97 14.69
CA ASN A 809 -33.37 -6.80 15.03
C ASN A 809 -31.87 -7.04 14.80
N ASN A 810 -31.53 -8.07 14.03
CA ASN A 810 -30.17 -8.45 13.72
C ASN A 810 -29.90 -8.36 12.21
N ILE A 811 -28.63 -8.47 11.83
CA ILE A 811 -28.19 -8.43 10.42
C ILE A 811 -28.77 -9.61 9.62
N GLN A 812 -29.07 -10.72 10.28
CA GLN A 812 -29.66 -11.92 9.66
C GLN A 812 -31.15 -11.74 9.34
N ASN A 813 -31.77 -10.67 9.83
CA ASN A 813 -33.20 -10.41 9.80
C ASN A 813 -34.02 -11.66 10.16
N SER A 814 -33.63 -12.31 11.26
CA SER A 814 -34.18 -13.60 11.71
C SER A 814 -34.95 -13.47 13.02
N ILE A 815 -35.81 -14.46 13.30
CA ILE A 815 -36.43 -14.65 14.61
C ILE A 815 -36.01 -16.01 15.17
N GLY A 816 -35.61 -16.05 16.44
CA GLY A 816 -35.07 -17.25 17.08
C GLY A 816 -33.56 -17.15 17.36
N TYR A 817 -32.93 -18.31 17.53
CA TYR A 817 -31.49 -18.39 17.79
C TYR A 817 -30.67 -18.15 16.52
N GLU A 818 -29.60 -17.37 16.66
CA GLU A 818 -28.77 -16.95 15.53
C GLU A 818 -27.72 -18.00 15.16
N VAL A 819 -27.26 -17.91 13.91
CA VAL A 819 -26.10 -18.65 13.44
C VAL A 819 -24.86 -17.77 13.57
N TYR A 820 -23.72 -18.33 13.98
CA TYR A 820 -22.47 -17.57 14.12
C TYR A 820 -22.02 -16.96 12.78
N ASP A 821 -21.82 -15.64 12.70
CA ASP A 821 -21.30 -14.95 11.51
C ASP A 821 -19.82 -14.54 11.73
N PRO A 822 -18.84 -15.17 11.06
CA PRO A 822 -17.44 -14.79 11.18
C PRO A 822 -17.10 -13.43 10.54
N LEU A 823 -18.05 -12.81 9.83
CA LEU A 823 -17.89 -11.53 9.14
C LEU A 823 -18.95 -10.50 9.59
N GLU A 824 -19.48 -10.63 10.82
CA GLU A 824 -20.47 -9.71 11.38
C GLU A 824 -20.01 -8.24 11.32
N TYR A 825 -18.72 -8.00 11.61
CA TYR A 825 -18.09 -6.67 11.57
C TYR A 825 -17.48 -6.32 10.20
N GLY A 826 -17.74 -7.13 9.17
CA GLY A 826 -17.24 -6.93 7.81
C GLY A 826 -15.96 -7.71 7.48
N GLU A 827 -15.42 -7.42 6.29
CA GLU A 827 -14.16 -8.00 5.79
C GLU A 827 -12.97 -7.14 6.23
N ASP A 828 -11.87 -7.77 6.64
CA ASP A 828 -10.62 -7.07 6.98
C ASP A 828 -9.98 -6.37 5.78
N VAL A 829 -10.22 -6.93 4.58
CA VAL A 829 -9.67 -6.46 3.30
C VAL A 829 -10.78 -6.47 2.25
N ILE A 830 -11.09 -5.33 1.66
CA ILE A 830 -12.12 -5.18 0.63
C ILE A 830 -11.45 -5.21 -0.74
N ILE A 831 -11.27 -6.41 -1.29
CA ILE A 831 -10.54 -6.63 -2.55
C ILE A 831 -11.23 -6.02 -3.78
N THR A 832 -12.52 -5.67 -3.68
CA THR A 832 -13.31 -5.03 -4.74
C THR A 832 -13.13 -3.52 -4.80
N ALA A 833 -12.63 -2.89 -3.73
CA ALA A 833 -12.35 -1.46 -3.70
C ALA A 833 -11.18 -1.13 -4.64
N PRO A 834 -11.25 -0.08 -5.47
CA PRO A 834 -10.19 0.22 -6.43
C PRO A 834 -8.92 0.69 -5.72
N ILE A 835 -7.77 0.52 -6.37
CA ILE A 835 -6.54 1.16 -5.90
C ILE A 835 -6.62 2.68 -6.15
N PRO A 836 -6.09 3.53 -5.25
CA PRO A 836 -5.99 4.97 -5.46
C PRO A 836 -5.16 5.27 -6.71
N THR A 837 -5.59 6.23 -7.52
CA THR A 837 -4.82 6.67 -8.70
C THR A 837 -4.89 8.19 -8.79
N TYR A 838 -3.73 8.85 -8.96
CA TYR A 838 -3.67 10.30 -9.04
C TYR A 838 -4.27 10.83 -10.36
N GLN A 839 -5.21 11.78 -10.25
CA GLN A 839 -6.03 12.31 -11.33
C GLN A 839 -6.05 13.85 -11.35
N ASP A 840 -5.09 14.47 -12.02
CA ASP A 840 -4.98 15.94 -12.14
C ASP A 840 -6.26 16.62 -12.68
N PHE A 841 -7.00 15.95 -13.58
CA PHE A 841 -8.19 16.56 -14.20
C PHE A 841 -9.32 16.84 -13.18
N ILE A 842 -9.58 15.88 -12.28
CA ILE A 842 -10.64 16.04 -11.29
C ILE A 842 -10.20 16.90 -10.10
N GLU A 843 -8.91 16.93 -9.75
CA GLU A 843 -8.41 17.90 -8.76
C GLU A 843 -8.68 19.32 -9.20
N ARG A 844 -8.36 19.65 -10.47
CA ARG A 844 -8.62 20.99 -11.00
C ARG A 844 -10.11 21.34 -10.97
N LEU A 845 -10.99 20.39 -11.30
CA LEU A 845 -12.43 20.62 -11.17
C LEU A 845 -12.82 20.90 -9.70
N GLY A 846 -12.22 20.19 -8.76
CA GLY A 846 -12.36 20.43 -7.33
C GLY A 846 -11.86 21.81 -6.89
N ASP A 847 -10.71 22.24 -7.39
CA ASP A 847 -10.17 23.58 -7.13
C ASP A 847 -11.12 24.68 -7.61
N TYR A 848 -11.71 24.54 -8.81
CA TYR A 848 -12.72 25.49 -9.28
C TYR A 848 -13.96 25.50 -8.38
N ALA A 849 -14.40 24.35 -7.89
CA ALA A 849 -15.54 24.26 -6.97
C ALA A 849 -15.23 24.94 -5.63
N ILE A 850 -14.06 24.69 -5.01
CA ILE A 850 -13.63 25.37 -3.78
C ILE A 850 -13.55 26.88 -3.99
N ASN A 851 -12.91 27.31 -5.09
CA ASN A 851 -12.68 28.73 -5.38
C ASN A 851 -13.99 29.50 -5.69
N SER A 852 -15.11 28.81 -5.92
CA SER A 852 -16.42 29.42 -6.08
C SER A 852 -17.08 29.83 -4.76
N LEU A 853 -16.61 29.28 -3.62
CA LEU A 853 -17.21 29.53 -2.31
C LEU A 853 -16.86 30.91 -1.77
N GLU A 854 -17.85 31.61 -1.24
CA GLU A 854 -17.66 32.90 -0.59
C GLU A 854 -17.07 32.69 0.82
N MET A 855 -15.85 33.18 1.04
CA MET A 855 -15.17 33.17 2.35
C MET A 855 -15.02 34.59 2.91
N PRO A 856 -15.51 34.89 4.13
CA PRO A 856 -15.36 36.21 4.71
C PRO A 856 -13.96 36.46 5.25
N VAL A 857 -13.60 37.74 5.36
CA VAL A 857 -12.30 38.20 5.90
C VAL A 857 -12.18 37.94 7.41
N GLN A 858 -13.30 38.00 8.14
CA GLN A 858 -13.37 37.69 9.58
C GLN A 858 -14.26 36.45 9.79
N ARG A 859 -13.75 35.48 10.56
CA ARG A 859 -14.39 34.20 10.85
C ARG A 859 -14.79 34.16 12.32
N ASP A 860 -15.77 35.00 12.66
CA ASP A 860 -16.24 35.24 14.02
C ASP A 860 -17.63 34.61 14.27
N VAL A 861 -18.21 34.89 15.44
CA VAL A 861 -19.56 34.43 15.81
C VAL A 861 -20.63 34.92 14.83
N CYS A 862 -20.46 36.07 14.17
CA CYS A 862 -21.41 36.56 13.18
C CYS A 862 -21.35 35.72 11.90
N TRP A 863 -20.16 35.30 11.48
CA TRP A 863 -19.98 34.40 10.35
C TRP A 863 -20.56 33.00 10.62
N VAL A 864 -20.29 32.42 11.79
CA VAL A 864 -20.71 31.05 12.11
C VAL A 864 -22.24 30.92 12.08
N GLY A 865 -22.97 31.98 12.45
CA GLY A 865 -24.43 32.07 12.41
C GLY A 865 -25.02 32.56 11.07
N ASN A 866 -24.20 32.84 10.05
CA ASN A 866 -24.69 33.39 8.78
C ASN A 866 -25.25 32.32 7.84
N VAL A 867 -26.54 32.03 8.02
CA VAL A 867 -27.31 31.06 7.22
C VAL A 867 -27.44 31.47 5.74
N GLU A 868 -27.56 32.77 5.44
CA GLU A 868 -27.69 33.23 4.04
C GLU A 868 -26.41 32.97 3.23
N LEU A 869 -25.25 33.09 3.86
CA LEU A 869 -23.99 32.68 3.26
C LEU A 869 -23.98 31.18 3.00
N THR A 870 -24.44 30.36 3.96
CA THR A 870 -24.55 28.90 3.80
C THR A 870 -25.44 28.54 2.61
N ARG A 871 -26.62 29.16 2.47
CA ARG A 871 -27.53 28.92 1.34
C ARG A 871 -26.88 29.25 -0.01
N ARG A 872 -26.18 30.39 -0.10
CA ARG A 872 -25.49 30.80 -1.33
C ARG A 872 -24.35 29.84 -1.68
N ASN A 873 -23.52 29.47 -0.71
CA ASN A 873 -22.40 28.55 -0.91
C ASN A 873 -22.86 27.15 -1.36
N VAL A 874 -23.93 26.62 -0.76
CA VAL A 874 -24.52 25.33 -1.21
C VAL A 874 -25.00 25.40 -2.66
N LEU A 875 -25.60 26.52 -3.08
CA LEU A 875 -26.02 26.71 -4.48
C LEU A 875 -24.85 26.95 -5.43
N HIS A 876 -23.77 27.61 -4.99
CA HIS A 876 -22.56 27.80 -5.80
C HIS A 876 -21.88 26.47 -6.17
N LEU A 877 -21.92 25.47 -5.29
CA LEU A 877 -21.40 24.12 -5.61
C LEU A 877 -22.13 23.43 -6.77
N LEU A 878 -23.37 23.86 -7.08
CA LEU A 878 -24.16 23.36 -8.20
C LEU A 878 -23.93 24.12 -9.51
N GLU A 879 -23.11 25.17 -9.49
CA GLU A 879 -22.78 25.93 -10.69
C GLU A 879 -21.91 25.11 -11.65
N THR A 880 -21.99 25.48 -12.93
CA THR A 880 -21.23 24.78 -13.97
C THR A 880 -19.77 25.22 -13.97
N VAL A 881 -18.86 24.25 -13.94
CA VAL A 881 -17.41 24.46 -14.08
C VAL A 881 -16.99 24.30 -15.53
N GLU A 882 -16.16 25.21 -16.06
CA GLU A 882 -15.62 25.12 -17.41
C GLU A 882 -14.12 24.77 -17.37
N LEU A 883 -13.75 23.64 -17.97
CA LEU A 883 -12.36 23.18 -18.06
C LEU A 883 -12.09 22.63 -19.46
N LYS A 884 -11.02 23.10 -20.12
CA LYS A 884 -10.63 22.71 -21.48
C LYS A 884 -11.78 22.82 -22.51
N HIS A 885 -12.56 23.90 -22.45
CA HIS A 885 -13.74 24.15 -23.30
C HIS A 885 -14.90 23.16 -23.14
N GLN A 886 -14.90 22.35 -22.08
CA GLN A 886 -15.99 21.47 -21.71
C GLN A 886 -16.64 21.95 -20.41
N LYS A 887 -17.98 21.89 -20.34
CA LYS A 887 -18.76 22.25 -19.16
C LYS A 887 -19.11 21.03 -18.33
N TRP A 888 -18.96 21.14 -17.02
CA TRP A 888 -19.13 20.07 -16.03
C TRP A 888 -20.05 20.52 -14.90
N VAL A 889 -20.82 19.58 -14.36
CA VAL A 889 -21.75 19.78 -13.23
C VAL A 889 -21.41 18.77 -12.14
N MET A 890 -21.38 19.22 -10.89
CA MET A 890 -21.14 18.35 -9.74
C MET A 890 -22.39 17.49 -9.46
N LEU A 891 -22.20 16.18 -9.34
CA LEU A 891 -23.23 15.22 -8.90
C LEU A 891 -23.09 14.92 -7.41
N ALA A 892 -21.85 14.84 -6.92
CA ALA A 892 -21.54 14.56 -5.54
C ALA A 892 -20.26 15.30 -5.14
N GLY A 893 -20.12 15.61 -3.86
CA GLY A 893 -18.88 16.17 -3.34
C GLY A 893 -18.99 16.57 -1.88
N ARG A 894 -17.86 16.50 -1.20
CA ARG A 894 -17.68 17.02 0.15
C ARG A 894 -16.60 18.09 0.13
N VAL A 895 -16.90 19.26 0.67
CA VAL A 895 -15.97 20.37 0.86
C VAL A 895 -15.87 20.68 2.34
N SER A 896 -14.67 20.73 2.90
CA SER A 896 -14.41 20.98 4.32
C SER A 896 -13.25 21.95 4.46
N LEU A 897 -13.55 23.25 4.41
CA LEU A 897 -12.54 24.30 4.57
C LEU A 897 -12.23 24.50 6.04
N HIS A 898 -10.96 24.55 6.41
CA HIS A 898 -10.55 24.69 7.80
C HIS A 898 -9.18 25.34 7.95
N GLU A 899 -8.91 25.83 9.15
CA GLU A 899 -7.59 26.24 9.59
C GLU A 899 -7.30 25.54 10.91
N GLU A 900 -6.21 24.77 10.95
CA GLU A 900 -5.73 24.08 12.13
C GLU A 900 -4.54 24.83 12.72
N ASP A 901 -4.50 24.99 14.04
CA ASP A 901 -3.27 25.23 14.79
C ASP A 901 -2.73 23.89 15.33
N LYS A 902 -1.52 23.87 15.89
CA LYS A 902 -0.83 22.63 16.34
C LYS A 902 -1.68 21.69 17.24
N TYR A 903 -2.76 22.18 17.85
CA TYR A 903 -3.57 21.42 18.81
C TYR A 903 -5.10 21.57 18.65
N GLU A 904 -5.59 22.54 17.87
CA GLU A 904 -7.03 22.86 17.82
C GLU A 904 -7.44 23.41 16.43
N THR A 905 -8.65 23.04 15.98
CA THR A 905 -9.29 23.62 14.80
C THR A 905 -9.71 25.06 15.12
N ARG A 906 -9.15 26.06 14.42
CA ARG A 906 -9.51 27.48 14.62
C ARG A 906 -10.87 27.82 14.04
N TRP A 907 -11.19 27.22 12.90
CA TRP A 907 -12.52 27.27 12.31
C TRP A 907 -12.68 26.15 11.28
N LYS A 908 -13.92 25.78 10.99
CA LYS A 908 -14.27 24.81 9.96
C LYS A 908 -15.59 25.20 9.28
N ASP A 909 -15.70 24.97 7.99
CA ASP A 909 -16.91 25.17 7.18
C ASP A 909 -17.07 23.97 6.24
N THR A 910 -18.09 23.14 6.51
CA THR A 910 -18.33 21.86 5.82
C THR A 910 -19.58 21.94 4.97
N TYR A 911 -19.51 21.39 3.76
CA TYR A 911 -20.61 21.22 2.81
C TYR A 911 -20.53 19.81 2.20
N ASP A 912 -21.53 18.98 2.48
CA ASP A 912 -21.72 17.67 1.85
C ASP A 912 -22.87 17.79 0.84
N LEU A 913 -22.71 17.24 -0.37
CA LEU A 913 -23.69 17.37 -1.45
C LEU A 913 -23.81 16.05 -2.21
N TRP A 914 -25.03 15.50 -2.30
CA TRP A 914 -25.29 14.20 -2.95
C TRP A 914 -26.51 14.28 -3.87
N CYS A 915 -26.35 13.90 -5.14
CA CYS A 915 -27.50 13.83 -6.05
C CYS A 915 -28.36 12.58 -5.85
N CYS A 916 -29.64 12.70 -6.20
CA CYS A 916 -30.62 11.64 -6.20
C CYS A 916 -31.50 11.77 -7.46
N SER A 917 -31.70 10.67 -8.19
CA SER A 917 -32.51 10.63 -9.40
C SER A 917 -33.93 10.08 -9.19
N SER A 918 -34.37 9.97 -7.94
CA SER A 918 -35.73 9.55 -7.56
C SER A 918 -36.57 10.73 -7.10
N GLU A 919 -37.81 10.79 -7.58
CA GLU A 919 -38.79 11.79 -7.14
C GLU A 919 -39.33 11.51 -5.73
N ASN A 920 -39.29 10.23 -5.31
CA ASN A 920 -39.91 9.75 -4.08
C ASN A 920 -39.05 9.99 -2.83
N GLU A 921 -37.73 10.12 -2.98
CA GLU A 921 -36.83 10.41 -1.84
C GLU A 921 -37.01 11.86 -1.41
N THR A 922 -37.06 12.09 -0.11
CA THR A 922 -37.23 13.43 0.48
C THR A 922 -36.79 13.42 1.95
N ILE A 923 -36.37 14.58 2.45
CA ILE A 923 -36.01 14.74 3.88
C ILE A 923 -37.23 15.12 4.73
N TYR A 924 -37.21 14.65 5.98
CA TYR A 924 -38.21 14.93 7.02
C TYR A 924 -37.55 15.47 8.28
N ASP A 925 -38.30 16.26 9.05
CA ASP A 925 -37.86 16.80 10.34
C ASP A 925 -38.19 15.80 11.47
N ASP A 926 -37.63 14.59 11.34
CA ASP A 926 -37.85 13.45 12.23
C ASP A 926 -36.54 12.88 12.79
N GLY A 927 -35.41 13.57 12.53
CA GLY A 927 -34.06 13.14 12.89
C GLY A 927 -33.42 12.15 11.91
N ASN A 928 -34.13 11.67 10.88
CA ASN A 928 -33.60 10.70 9.92
C ASN A 928 -32.98 11.34 8.67
N ALA A 929 -33.02 12.66 8.48
CA ALA A 929 -32.50 13.32 7.27
C ALA A 929 -31.05 12.95 6.92
N ARG A 930 -30.26 12.53 7.91
CA ARG A 930 -28.85 12.09 7.79
C ARG A 930 -28.62 11.02 6.72
N TYR A 931 -29.55 10.08 6.49
CA TYR A 931 -29.32 9.00 5.51
C TYR A 931 -29.24 9.48 4.05
N LEU A 932 -29.74 10.69 3.76
CA LEU A 932 -29.67 11.30 2.42
C LEU A 932 -28.59 12.38 2.33
N THR A 933 -28.20 12.99 3.44
CA THR A 933 -27.33 14.17 3.43
C THR A 933 -25.93 13.93 4.00
N ILE A 934 -25.74 12.91 4.86
CA ILE A 934 -24.48 12.61 5.56
C ILE A 934 -24.06 11.16 5.34
N GLU A 935 -24.93 10.21 5.66
CA GLU A 935 -24.63 8.78 5.74
C GLU A 935 -25.00 8.08 4.42
N LEU A 936 -24.07 8.07 3.46
CA LEU A 936 -24.24 7.36 2.19
C LEU A 936 -24.25 5.83 2.38
N GLU A 937 -25.10 5.15 1.62
CA GLU A 937 -25.08 3.69 1.53
C GLU A 937 -23.76 3.20 0.91
N GLU A 938 -23.17 2.16 1.48
CA GLU A 938 -21.91 1.60 1.01
C GLU A 938 -22.11 0.64 -0.16
N TYR A 939 -21.16 0.67 -1.11
CA TYR A 939 -21.03 -0.34 -2.16
C TYR A 939 -19.73 -1.14 -1.99
N ILE A 940 -19.87 -2.45 -1.80
CA ILE A 940 -18.74 -3.39 -1.60
C ILE A 940 -18.56 -4.36 -2.78
N GLY A 941 -19.35 -4.24 -3.85
CA GLY A 941 -19.32 -5.14 -5.01
C GLY A 941 -18.25 -4.78 -6.04
N ASN A 942 -18.12 -5.61 -7.07
CA ASN A 942 -17.27 -5.31 -8.22
C ASN A 942 -17.78 -4.07 -8.97
N LEU A 943 -16.94 -3.04 -9.12
CA LEU A 943 -17.31 -1.78 -9.77
C LEU A 943 -17.80 -1.93 -11.22
N ASN A 944 -17.32 -2.93 -11.96
CA ASN A 944 -17.82 -3.21 -13.32
C ASN A 944 -19.31 -3.64 -13.33
N SER A 945 -19.80 -4.20 -12.22
CA SER A 945 -21.18 -4.62 -12.05
C SER A 945 -22.05 -3.56 -11.38
N TYR A 946 -21.48 -2.39 -11.04
CA TYR A 946 -22.22 -1.29 -10.43
C TYR A 946 -23.43 -0.78 -11.24
N PRO A 947 -23.40 -0.74 -12.59
CA PRO A 947 -24.57 -0.36 -13.39
C PRO A 947 -25.80 -1.24 -13.14
N ASP A 948 -25.59 -2.49 -12.71
CA ASP A 948 -26.63 -3.48 -12.43
C ASP A 948 -27.06 -3.50 -10.95
N ASN A 949 -26.59 -2.55 -10.15
CA ASN A 949 -26.98 -2.45 -8.74
C ASN A 949 -28.50 -2.20 -8.61
N GLU A 950 -29.21 -3.10 -7.91
CA GLU A 950 -30.66 -2.99 -7.68
C GLU A 950 -31.01 -2.34 -6.33
N SER A 951 -30.06 -2.26 -5.39
CA SER A 951 -30.28 -1.60 -4.09
C SER A 951 -30.22 -0.09 -4.27
N LYS A 952 -31.37 0.59 -4.18
CA LYS A 952 -31.51 2.06 -4.31
C LYS A 952 -30.64 2.67 -5.43
N PRO A 953 -30.82 2.24 -6.71
CA PRO A 953 -29.99 2.66 -7.85
C PRO A 953 -30.01 4.17 -8.15
N TRP A 954 -30.90 4.90 -7.50
CA TRP A 954 -31.07 6.35 -7.66
C TRP A 954 -30.24 7.18 -6.67
N LEU A 955 -29.52 6.57 -5.72
CA LEU A 955 -28.67 7.25 -4.75
C LEU A 955 -27.18 7.11 -5.09
N CYS A 956 -26.39 8.13 -4.73
CA CYS A 956 -24.94 8.00 -4.64
C CYS A 956 -24.55 6.93 -3.61
N LYS A 957 -23.40 6.29 -3.81
CA LYS A 957 -22.86 5.29 -2.86
C LYS A 957 -21.42 5.57 -2.49
N ASN A 958 -21.09 5.35 -1.22
CA ASN A 958 -19.71 5.41 -0.75
C ASN A 958 -18.99 4.07 -1.03
N VAL A 959 -17.71 4.13 -1.37
CA VAL A 959 -16.86 2.93 -1.52
C VAL A 959 -15.85 2.93 -0.38
N LYS A 960 -15.82 1.83 0.38
CA LYS A 960 -14.85 1.67 1.47
C LYS A 960 -13.44 1.50 0.90
N ASN A 961 -12.44 1.96 1.64
CA ASN A 961 -11.03 1.69 1.32
C ASN A 961 -10.71 0.20 1.41
N ILE A 962 -9.64 -0.21 0.72
CA ILE A 962 -9.19 -1.61 0.67
C ILE A 962 -8.90 -2.14 2.09
N ASN A 963 -8.20 -1.37 2.93
CA ASN A 963 -7.90 -1.73 4.31
C ASN A 963 -7.55 -0.49 5.16
N ASN A 964 -8.48 -0.05 6.02
CA ASN A 964 -8.31 1.12 6.89
C ASN A 964 -7.23 0.95 7.98
N GLN A 965 -6.72 -0.26 8.22
CA GLN A 965 -5.73 -0.55 9.24
C GLN A 965 -4.31 -0.69 8.69
N SER A 966 -4.13 -0.60 7.37
CA SER A 966 -2.86 -0.88 6.70
C SER A 966 -2.36 0.36 5.98
N GLU A 967 -1.11 0.73 6.26
CA GLU A 967 -0.39 1.82 5.58
C GLU A 967 0.02 1.45 4.13
N VAL A 968 -0.33 0.24 3.66
CA VAL A 968 0.06 -0.26 2.33
C VAL A 968 -0.69 0.41 1.20
N PHE A 969 -1.97 0.70 1.43
CA PHE A 969 -2.85 1.35 0.47
C PHE A 969 -3.11 2.75 0.96
N GLU A 970 -3.08 3.72 0.05
CA GLU A 970 -3.52 5.06 0.38
C GLU A 970 -5.04 5.07 0.55
N GLU A 971 -5.52 5.90 1.46
CA GLU A 971 -6.96 6.10 1.65
C GLU A 971 -7.53 7.00 0.57
N THR A 972 -8.78 6.75 0.18
CA THR A 972 -9.57 7.57 -0.73
C THR A 972 -10.92 7.88 -0.10
N SER A 973 -11.62 8.86 -0.67
CA SER A 973 -13.01 9.15 -0.34
C SER A 973 -13.92 8.88 -1.54
N LEU A 974 -13.74 7.75 -2.23
CA LEU A 974 -14.43 7.48 -3.49
C LEU A 974 -15.97 7.38 -3.32
N VAL A 975 -16.68 8.22 -4.07
CA VAL A 975 -18.15 8.19 -4.18
C VAL A 975 -18.55 7.82 -5.61
N LEU A 976 -19.56 6.97 -5.74
CA LEU A 976 -20.16 6.57 -7.01
C LEU A 976 -21.46 7.36 -7.24
N PRO A 977 -21.73 7.79 -8.49
CA PRO A 977 -23.00 8.43 -8.86
C PRO A 977 -24.16 7.42 -8.85
N PRO A 978 -25.43 7.86 -8.89
CA PRO A 978 -26.56 6.96 -9.08
C PRO A 978 -26.37 6.00 -10.27
N SER A 979 -26.45 4.69 -10.01
CA SER A 979 -26.22 3.65 -11.03
C SER A 979 -27.21 3.72 -12.19
N ASN A 980 -28.41 4.26 -11.97
CA ASN A 980 -29.39 4.45 -13.04
C ASN A 980 -28.97 5.50 -14.09
N ILE A 981 -28.17 6.51 -13.73
CA ILE A 981 -27.61 7.49 -14.69
C ILE A 981 -26.60 6.77 -15.59
N ILE A 982 -25.70 5.98 -15.00
CA ILE A 982 -24.73 5.16 -15.73
C ILE A 982 -25.44 4.22 -16.70
N ARG A 983 -26.47 3.51 -16.22
CA ARG A 983 -27.27 2.58 -17.01
C ARG A 983 -28.04 3.27 -18.14
N PHE A 984 -28.54 4.50 -17.93
CA PHE A 984 -29.27 5.26 -18.95
C PHE A 984 -28.40 5.57 -20.18
N PHE A 985 -27.12 5.91 -19.97
CA PHE A 985 -26.17 6.18 -21.05
C PHE A 985 -25.36 4.96 -21.50
N ASN A 986 -25.57 3.79 -20.86
CA ASN A 986 -24.81 2.56 -21.12
C ASN A 986 -23.29 2.78 -21.04
N LEU A 987 -22.85 3.48 -19.99
CA LEU A 987 -21.43 3.82 -19.81
C LEU A 987 -20.65 2.62 -19.26
N LYS A 988 -19.35 2.58 -19.56
CA LYS A 988 -18.39 1.59 -19.06
C LYS A 988 -17.35 2.27 -18.19
N LEU A 989 -16.92 1.58 -17.14
CA LEU A 989 -15.88 2.08 -16.24
C LEU A 989 -14.50 1.96 -16.90
N ASN A 990 -13.70 3.00 -16.75
CA ASN A 990 -12.26 3.01 -17.00
C ASN A 990 -11.54 3.14 -15.65
N PHE A 991 -10.74 2.13 -15.28
CA PHE A 991 -10.04 2.09 -13.99
C PHE A 991 -8.80 2.99 -13.93
N SER A 992 -8.28 3.44 -15.07
CA SER A 992 -7.07 4.27 -15.08
C SER A 992 -7.31 5.64 -14.43
N ASP A 993 -8.50 6.21 -14.62
CA ASP A 993 -8.88 7.53 -14.13
C ASP A 993 -10.29 7.58 -13.52
N LEU A 994 -10.84 6.40 -13.17
CA LEU A 994 -12.16 6.20 -12.57
C LEU A 994 -13.27 7.00 -13.28
N SER A 995 -13.22 7.01 -14.60
CA SER A 995 -14.22 7.65 -15.45
C SER A 995 -15.23 6.65 -16.01
N TRP A 996 -16.46 7.09 -16.20
CA TRP A 996 -17.50 6.36 -16.93
C TRP A 996 -17.57 6.91 -18.35
N GLU A 997 -17.22 6.04 -19.30
CA GLU A 997 -17.02 6.38 -20.70
C GLU A 997 -18.08 5.77 -21.61
N THR A 998 -18.34 6.41 -22.75
CA THR A 998 -19.10 5.81 -23.85
C THR A 998 -18.31 4.71 -24.55
N GLN A 999 -18.94 3.99 -25.47
CA GLN A 999 -18.23 3.01 -26.32
C GLN A 999 -17.12 3.63 -27.17
N ASP A 1000 -17.23 4.93 -27.49
CA ASP A 1000 -16.24 5.69 -28.25
C ASP A 1000 -15.14 6.30 -27.35
N LYS A 1001 -15.05 5.87 -26.08
CA LYS A 1001 -14.11 6.37 -25.06
C LYS A 1001 -14.25 7.86 -24.74
N GLU A 1002 -15.45 8.40 -24.91
CA GLU A 1002 -15.77 9.74 -24.46
C GLU A 1002 -16.09 9.71 -22.97
N LYS A 1003 -15.34 10.47 -22.15
CA LYS A 1003 -15.57 10.58 -20.70
C LYS A 1003 -16.85 11.37 -20.43
N VAL A 1004 -17.79 10.77 -19.71
CA VAL A 1004 -19.09 11.38 -19.39
C VAL A 1004 -19.19 11.73 -17.91
N ILE A 1005 -18.81 10.80 -17.03
CA ILE A 1005 -18.75 11.01 -15.58
C ILE A 1005 -17.32 10.73 -15.12
N ILE A 1006 -16.81 11.50 -14.17
CA ILE A 1006 -15.50 11.27 -13.56
C ILE A 1006 -15.68 11.28 -12.03
N CYS A 1007 -15.14 10.25 -11.37
CA CYS A 1007 -15.18 10.10 -9.93
C CYS A 1007 -13.78 10.30 -9.34
N ASN A 1008 -13.69 11.02 -8.21
CA ASN A 1008 -12.41 11.29 -7.57
C ASN A 1008 -11.94 10.07 -6.77
N ASN A 1009 -10.82 9.50 -7.20
CA ASN A 1009 -10.15 8.37 -6.57
C ASN A 1009 -8.70 8.70 -6.17
N ASN A 1010 -8.39 9.98 -6.01
CA ASN A 1010 -7.11 10.41 -5.48
C ASN A 1010 -6.99 10.04 -4.01
N LYS A 1011 -5.75 9.98 -3.53
CA LYS A 1011 -5.44 9.98 -2.10
C LYS A 1011 -6.21 11.10 -1.43
N ASN A 1012 -6.99 10.75 -0.41
CA ASN A 1012 -7.83 11.72 0.29
C ASN A 1012 -8.05 11.26 1.73
N SER A 1013 -7.81 12.16 2.68
CA SER A 1013 -8.14 12.03 4.07
C SER A 1013 -9.34 12.91 4.39
N TYR A 1014 -10.40 12.29 4.90
CA TYR A 1014 -11.62 12.96 5.36
C TYR A 1014 -11.34 14.12 6.33
N TYR A 1015 -10.26 14.04 7.12
CA TYR A 1015 -9.94 15.02 8.16
C TYR A 1015 -9.02 16.15 7.69
N ARG A 1016 -8.23 15.94 6.63
CA ARG A 1016 -7.17 16.89 6.23
C ARG A 1016 -7.46 17.59 4.91
N ASP A 1017 -8.09 16.90 3.97
CA ASP A 1017 -8.23 17.44 2.62
C ASP A 1017 -9.45 18.38 2.51
N PRO A 1018 -9.31 19.53 1.85
CA PRO A 1018 -10.37 20.53 1.76
C PRO A 1018 -11.53 20.10 0.87
N ILE A 1019 -11.34 19.11 0.00
CA ILE A 1019 -12.36 18.55 -0.86
C ILE A 1019 -12.14 17.05 -1.06
N GLY A 1020 -13.22 16.27 -1.14
CA GLY A 1020 -13.18 14.82 -1.35
C GLY A 1020 -14.52 14.29 -1.88
N GLY A 1021 -14.53 13.04 -2.35
CA GLY A 1021 -15.76 12.37 -2.83
C GLY A 1021 -16.47 13.08 -3.98
N THR A 1022 -15.72 13.86 -4.77
CA THR A 1022 -16.29 14.62 -5.87
C THR A 1022 -16.60 13.74 -7.07
N VAL A 1023 -17.78 13.93 -7.64
CA VAL A 1023 -18.21 13.30 -8.89
C VAL A 1023 -18.74 14.37 -9.81
N PHE A 1024 -18.24 14.41 -11.05
CA PHE A 1024 -18.67 15.38 -12.05
C PHE A 1024 -19.23 14.67 -13.28
N ILE A 1025 -20.30 15.22 -13.85
CA ILE A 1025 -20.86 14.82 -15.14
C ILE A 1025 -20.72 15.95 -16.15
N ARG A 1026 -20.52 15.61 -17.43
CA ARG A 1026 -20.57 16.61 -18.49
C ARG A 1026 -21.96 17.21 -18.63
N LYS A 1027 -22.01 18.53 -18.81
CA LYS A 1027 -23.26 19.28 -18.85
C LYS A 1027 -24.21 18.85 -19.97
N ASP A 1028 -23.71 18.58 -21.17
CA ASP A 1028 -24.51 18.13 -22.31
C ASP A 1028 -25.21 16.78 -22.05
N TYR A 1029 -24.54 15.87 -21.34
CA TYR A 1029 -25.12 14.60 -20.91
C TYR A 1029 -26.10 14.79 -19.75
N PHE A 1030 -25.77 15.65 -18.78
CA PHE A 1030 -26.67 15.96 -17.67
C PHE A 1030 -27.99 16.58 -18.16
N ASP A 1031 -27.92 17.60 -19.01
CA ASP A 1031 -29.08 18.27 -19.58
C ASP A 1031 -29.95 17.28 -20.38
N LYS A 1032 -29.34 16.33 -21.11
CA LYS A 1032 -30.05 15.25 -21.81
C LYS A 1032 -30.74 14.25 -20.86
N PHE A 1033 -30.13 13.95 -19.71
CA PHE A 1033 -30.77 13.08 -18.71
C PHE A 1033 -32.04 13.75 -18.13
N LEU A 1034 -32.00 15.07 -17.94
CA LEU A 1034 -33.10 15.87 -17.41
C LEU A 1034 -34.30 16.02 -18.37
N GLU A 1035 -34.15 15.71 -19.67
CA GLU A 1035 -35.28 15.74 -20.62
C GLU A 1035 -36.40 14.75 -20.28
N GLY A 1036 -36.08 13.68 -19.52
CA GLY A 1036 -37.04 12.64 -19.14
C GLY A 1036 -36.94 12.16 -17.70
N ASN A 1037 -36.08 12.76 -16.87
CA ASN A 1037 -35.86 12.36 -15.48
C ASN A 1037 -35.69 13.60 -14.59
N THR A 1038 -36.00 13.45 -13.30
CA THR A 1038 -35.79 14.49 -12.29
C THR A 1038 -34.51 14.18 -11.49
N VAL A 1039 -33.71 15.21 -11.21
CA VAL A 1039 -32.57 15.12 -10.29
C VAL A 1039 -32.77 16.09 -9.13
N LYS A 1040 -32.65 15.57 -7.93
CA LYS A 1040 -32.60 16.33 -6.67
C LYS A 1040 -31.19 16.30 -6.10
N TYR A 1041 -30.88 17.26 -5.25
CA TYR A 1041 -29.67 17.24 -4.43
C TYR A 1041 -30.04 17.31 -2.95
N PHE A 1042 -29.37 16.49 -2.15
CA PHE A 1042 -29.43 16.52 -0.71
C PHE A 1042 -28.11 17.05 -0.20
N ALA A 1043 -28.16 18.09 0.64
CA ALA A 1043 -26.94 18.69 1.17
C ALA A 1043 -26.97 18.76 2.70
N PHE A 1044 -25.80 18.62 3.32
CA PHE A 1044 -25.58 18.92 4.73
C PHE A 1044 -24.52 20.01 4.87
N THR A 1045 -24.70 20.89 5.84
CA THR A 1045 -23.70 21.92 6.16
C THR A 1045 -23.48 22.01 7.65
N GLU A 1046 -22.29 22.41 8.06
CA GLU A 1046 -21.98 22.78 9.45
C GLU A 1046 -20.80 23.75 9.51
N ARG A 1047 -20.79 24.63 10.50
CA ARG A 1047 -19.64 25.50 10.80
C ARG A 1047 -19.19 25.34 12.24
N PHE A 1048 -17.89 25.48 12.46
CA PHE A 1048 -17.27 25.40 13.76
C PHE A 1048 -16.36 26.60 14.00
N ILE A 1049 -16.40 27.16 15.20
CA ILE A 1049 -15.35 27.99 15.80
C ILE A 1049 -15.21 27.60 17.29
N PRO A 1050 -14.03 27.74 17.93
CA PRO A 1050 -13.84 27.43 19.34
C PRO A 1050 -14.83 28.13 20.29
N ASP A 1051 -15.19 29.37 19.99
CA ASP A 1051 -16.06 30.20 20.85
C ASP A 1051 -17.49 29.65 20.98
N THR A 1052 -18.00 28.96 19.95
CA THR A 1052 -19.39 28.46 19.90
C THR A 1052 -19.49 26.95 19.75
N GLY A 1053 -18.39 26.26 19.44
CA GLY A 1053 -18.45 24.90 18.93
C GLY A 1053 -19.08 24.85 17.53
N TYR A 1054 -19.72 23.73 17.20
CA TYR A 1054 -20.54 23.61 16.00
C TYR A 1054 -21.81 24.45 16.15
N ALA A 1055 -22.07 25.36 15.21
CA ALA A 1055 -23.19 26.27 15.30
C ALA A 1055 -24.49 25.60 14.85
N ASP A 1056 -25.46 25.55 15.77
CA ASP A 1056 -26.79 24.97 15.55
C ASP A 1056 -27.56 25.64 14.41
N GLU A 1057 -27.30 26.93 14.15
CA GLU A 1057 -27.95 27.70 13.10
C GLU A 1057 -27.51 27.30 11.69
N THR A 1058 -26.26 26.85 11.54
CA THR A 1058 -25.67 26.48 10.24
C THR A 1058 -25.48 24.98 10.08
N SER A 1059 -25.85 24.18 11.09
CA SER A 1059 -26.03 22.73 11.01
C SER A 1059 -27.36 22.39 10.34
N LEU A 1060 -27.37 22.32 9.01
CA LEU A 1060 -28.59 22.29 8.19
C LEU A 1060 -28.58 21.15 7.17
N HIS A 1061 -29.76 20.59 6.93
CA HIS A 1061 -30.08 19.65 5.87
C HIS A 1061 -30.90 20.36 4.79
N PHE A 1062 -30.54 20.19 3.53
CA PHE A 1062 -31.23 20.80 2.39
C PHE A 1062 -31.74 19.74 1.40
N GLU A 1063 -32.92 19.99 0.83
CA GLU A 1063 -33.38 19.36 -0.41
C GLU A 1063 -33.46 20.43 -1.50
N ILE A 1064 -32.77 20.20 -2.61
CA ILE A 1064 -32.61 21.17 -3.69
C ILE A 1064 -33.10 20.55 -4.99
N VAL A 1065 -33.96 21.28 -5.70
CA VAL A 1065 -34.53 20.86 -6.99
C VAL A 1065 -34.38 22.01 -7.97
N ASN A 1066 -33.86 21.75 -9.17
CA ASN A 1066 -33.67 22.76 -10.22
C ASN A 1066 -32.90 24.01 -9.74
N GLY A 1067 -31.87 23.82 -8.91
CA GLY A 1067 -31.04 24.91 -8.36
C GLY A 1067 -31.77 25.79 -7.33
N LYS A 1068 -32.85 25.31 -6.72
CA LYS A 1068 -33.60 26.00 -5.67
C LYS A 1068 -33.76 25.11 -4.45
N ILE A 1069 -33.56 25.69 -3.26
CA ILE A 1069 -33.80 25.01 -1.98
C ILE A 1069 -35.32 24.88 -1.79
N GLU A 1070 -35.82 23.65 -1.76
CA GLU A 1070 -37.23 23.31 -1.52
C GLU A 1070 -37.49 23.01 -0.04
N LYS A 1071 -36.53 22.39 0.66
CA LYS A 1071 -36.59 22.14 2.10
C LYS A 1071 -35.28 22.50 2.78
N GLU A 1072 -35.40 23.01 4.01
CA GLU A 1072 -34.31 23.33 4.92
C GLU A 1072 -34.72 22.87 6.32
N ILE A 1073 -33.91 22.01 6.94
CA ILE A 1073 -34.21 21.39 8.24
C ILE A 1073 -32.97 21.53 9.13
N LYS A 1074 -33.14 21.87 10.40
CA LYS A 1074 -32.04 21.90 11.36
C LYS A 1074 -31.63 20.49 11.76
N ASN A 1075 -30.34 20.25 11.90
CA ASN A 1075 -29.83 18.99 12.45
C ASN A 1075 -30.25 18.82 13.93
N ASN A 1076 -30.49 19.93 14.64
CA ASN A 1076 -30.97 19.95 16.03
C ASN A 1076 -32.49 19.79 16.16
N GLY A 1077 -32.95 18.56 15.91
CA GLY A 1077 -34.11 18.03 16.59
C GLY A 1077 -33.68 17.46 17.93
N VAL A 1078 -34.33 17.91 19.01
CA VAL A 1078 -34.33 17.31 20.36
C VAL A 1078 -34.27 15.77 20.26
N TYR A 1079 -33.78 15.10 21.30
CA TYR A 1079 -34.19 13.73 21.67
C TYR A 1079 -35.73 13.65 21.87
N SER A 1080 -36.53 14.18 20.95
CA SER A 1080 -37.92 13.81 20.80
C SER A 1080 -37.85 12.35 20.45
N ARG A 1081 -38.24 11.52 21.44
CA ARG A 1081 -38.68 10.14 21.27
C ARG A 1081 -38.91 9.88 19.80
N ARG A 1082 -38.14 8.96 19.18
CA ARG A 1082 -38.42 8.45 17.84
C ARG A 1082 -39.93 8.46 17.65
N ASN A 1083 -40.45 9.45 16.93
CA ASN A 1083 -41.83 9.42 16.48
C ASN A 1083 -41.75 8.43 15.32
N ASN A 1084 -41.63 7.15 15.72
CA ASN A 1084 -41.87 6.00 14.89
C ASN A 1084 -43.29 6.22 14.38
N GLY A 1085 -43.40 6.76 13.17
CA GLY A 1085 -44.68 6.84 12.47
C GLY A 1085 -45.35 5.49 12.61
N ASP A 1086 -46.63 5.49 12.97
CA ASP A 1086 -47.39 4.28 13.26
C ASP A 1086 -47.26 3.28 12.10
N ASN A 1087 -46.37 2.29 12.26
CA ASN A 1087 -46.27 1.18 11.33
C ASN A 1087 -47.23 0.09 11.81
N PRO A 1088 -48.36 -0.15 11.12
CA PRO A 1088 -49.48 -0.94 11.64
C PRO A 1088 -49.19 -2.44 11.77
N LEU A 1089 -48.02 -2.93 11.34
CA LEU A 1089 -47.67 -4.36 11.31
C LEU A 1089 -47.74 -5.02 12.69
N CYS A 1090 -47.24 -4.37 13.74
CA CYS A 1090 -47.26 -4.92 15.10
C CYS A 1090 -48.63 -4.87 15.77
N SER A 1091 -49.44 -3.85 15.48
CA SER A 1091 -50.83 -3.77 15.97
C SER A 1091 -51.80 -4.68 15.22
N ALA A 1092 -51.48 -5.04 13.97
CA ALA A 1092 -52.28 -5.93 13.13
C ALA A 1092 -51.95 -7.42 13.32
N CYS A 1093 -50.81 -7.73 13.94
CA CYS A 1093 -50.38 -9.09 14.16
C CYS A 1093 -51.11 -9.68 15.41
N PRO A 1094 -51.91 -10.75 15.26
CA PRO A 1094 -52.79 -11.26 16.31
C PRO A 1094 -52.03 -11.83 17.52
N HIS A 1095 -50.72 -12.03 17.37
CA HIS A 1095 -49.85 -12.61 18.38
C HIS A 1095 -49.04 -11.56 19.16
N THR A 1096 -49.17 -10.27 18.81
CA THR A 1096 -48.40 -9.15 19.40
C THR A 1096 -49.26 -8.07 20.03
N ASN A 1097 -50.48 -8.39 20.49
CA ASN A 1097 -51.25 -7.48 21.36
C ASN A 1097 -50.43 -7.16 22.62
N ILE A 1098 -49.57 -6.16 22.50
CA ILE A 1098 -48.77 -5.51 23.50
C ILE A 1098 -49.47 -4.16 23.59
N ALA A 1099 -50.22 -3.95 24.68
CA ALA A 1099 -50.73 -2.61 24.95
C ALA A 1099 -49.52 -1.68 25.08
N ASP A 1100 -49.61 -0.47 24.55
CA ASP A 1100 -48.73 0.65 24.90
C ASP A 1100 -48.98 1.00 26.39
N GLU A 1101 -48.71 0.06 27.31
CA GLU A 1101 -48.51 0.41 28.70
C GLU A 1101 -47.21 1.18 28.75
N ALA A 1102 -47.33 2.38 29.31
CA ALA A 1102 -46.27 3.36 29.43
C ALA A 1102 -44.92 2.69 29.67
N VAL A 1103 -43.92 3.14 28.89
CA VAL A 1103 -42.51 3.05 29.26
C VAL A 1103 -42.39 3.72 30.64
N ASP A 1104 -42.63 2.92 31.68
CA ASP A 1104 -42.32 3.29 33.04
C ASP A 1104 -40.80 3.17 33.14
N ASN A 1105 -40.20 4.23 33.63
CA ASN A 1105 -38.75 4.37 33.76
C ASN A 1105 -38.20 3.23 34.62
N SER A 1106 -37.70 2.17 33.98
CA SER A 1106 -36.78 1.22 34.59
C SER A 1106 -35.42 1.22 33.89
N SER A 1107 -34.95 2.41 33.49
CA SER A 1107 -33.53 2.70 33.31
C SER A 1107 -32.79 2.90 34.65
N ILE A 1108 -33.33 2.38 35.75
CA ILE A 1108 -32.71 2.39 37.09
C ILE A 1108 -32.12 1.00 37.46
N SER A 1109 -32.24 -0.03 36.61
CA SER A 1109 -31.66 -1.35 36.92
C SER A 1109 -30.18 -1.53 36.54
N ASN A 1110 -29.48 -0.49 36.07
CA ASN A 1110 -28.04 -0.55 35.79
C ASN A 1110 -27.16 0.21 36.80
N ILE A 1111 -27.74 0.80 37.85
CA ILE A 1111 -26.96 1.41 38.94
C ILE A 1111 -26.58 0.37 40.00
N GLU A 1112 -27.39 -0.67 40.23
CA GLU A 1112 -27.06 -1.71 41.22
C GLU A 1112 -25.92 -2.63 40.76
N TRP A 1113 -25.77 -2.86 39.45
CA TRP A 1113 -24.60 -3.57 38.89
C TRP A 1113 -23.32 -2.71 38.95
N LEU A 1114 -23.41 -1.41 38.65
CA LEU A 1114 -22.30 -0.46 38.78
C LEU A 1114 -21.88 -0.22 40.24
N GLU A 1115 -22.83 -0.17 41.18
CA GLU A 1115 -22.56 -0.04 42.62
C GLU A 1115 -21.99 -1.33 43.22
N ASN A 1116 -22.32 -2.50 42.68
CA ASN A 1116 -21.70 -3.77 43.09
C ASN A 1116 -20.31 -3.94 42.47
N LEU A 1117 -20.07 -3.50 41.24
CA LEU A 1117 -18.76 -3.52 40.59
C LEU A 1117 -17.76 -2.55 41.26
N LEU A 1118 -18.24 -1.43 41.80
CA LEU A 1118 -17.43 -0.45 42.54
C LEU A 1118 -17.22 -0.80 44.02
N LYS A 1119 -17.92 -1.82 44.56
CA LYS A 1119 -17.70 -2.32 45.94
C LYS A 1119 -16.61 -3.41 46.01
N ASP A 1120 -16.33 -4.06 44.88
CA ASP A 1120 -15.30 -5.11 44.77
C ASP A 1120 -13.97 -4.59 44.16
N TYR A 1121 -13.82 -3.27 44.00
CA TYR A 1121 -12.57 -2.58 43.62
C TYR A 1121 -11.94 -1.82 44.79
#